data_AF-A0A945CCV7-F1
#
_entry.id   AF-A0A945CCV7-F1
#
_cell.length_a   1.000
_cell.length_b   1.000
_cell.length_c   1.000
_cell.angle_alpha   90.00
_cell.angle_beta   90.00
_cell.angle_gamma   90.00
#
_symmetry.space_group_name_H-M   'P 1'
#
loop_
_entity.id
_entity.type
_entity.pdbx_description
1 polymer ?
#
loop_
_entity_poly.entity_id
_entity_poly.type
_entity_poly.pdbx_seq_one_letter_code
_entity_poly.pdbx_strand_id
1 'polypeptide(L)'
;EMSSFVDQKCGESCVYTSEALIIYKNKYWYVKGMNSKGLKAELHSNDQLLITNRMSTHQRKYTFDTNYIGRFDENVMTSFAKNDNVYLNACGADPQKYYDKPLNIQNLVTEVPNRIIKLEKSKYDREFQTLGTSAINLGNDKLDISISNFRDVTIKNNNGDVLATRKISGASSLYEIKHKGNVVAWGAGWHKECGEVWPTDFTALRIFLPVKKDNKITIEQKVISLNLSQTYKATMNSDNLILSDAVTVHGSSNASNMYYAGQEFYQLDHVNGFRSIDSYVELHEKIDVLQLSPRRIINLLAGFYETEILNKYTKANFDNIYKDLLANYWWLLHHTFDDNIFQTSLASSIEDLAISDEIKNALRAIKKRELEWDDFPPIVWEIPNLKKNCFKQETYDSLKELVRNCYFFHSAYLLDYTFWDGKWFANQTKYKDSKDLLNADKDKRFEQFLDNTIWNIKSFNWEEGTVLDELLSIFERANGGYTISKDKKYVVISGCEYKNCTKKGLVFIETEIDTDNLGSTIALIRHLDYQPDKSDARTQSDDWLILSIDYERYKDLPKEFFDAVTEWRINEGQVSGDDPLPMPRIIRFFGGYSREMQVLYSSDDYEERNDRKGWLGVRIKQVDKDNTSVVVIDTVSGGGPAYDAGVKSGDIILSMNNVITITMDEFLYQLSKLKADQIVDLKVIRGGKRIDLNVKLGAK
;
A
#
# COMPACT_ATOMS: atom_id res chain seq x y z
N GLU A 1 -3.78 53.05 49.19
CA GLU A 1 -2.45 53.45 48.69
C GLU A 1 -2.58 53.85 47.23
N MET A 2 -2.43 55.13 46.91
CA MET A 2 -2.35 55.60 45.51
C MET A 2 -0.88 55.53 45.09
N SER A 3 -0.54 54.61 44.20
CA SER A 3 0.80 54.51 43.62
C SER A 3 0.89 55.26 42.29
N SER A 4 1.92 56.10 42.19
CA SER A 4 2.32 56.90 41.03
C SER A 4 2.46 56.07 39.74
N PHE A 5 1.92 56.61 38.64
CA PHE A 5 1.87 56.03 37.29
C PHE A 5 3.19 56.07 36.50
N VAL A 6 4.29 56.58 37.05
CA VAL A 6 5.56 56.71 36.33
C VAL A 6 6.73 56.40 37.26
N ASP A 7 7.46 55.33 36.93
CA ASP A 7 8.74 54.87 37.50
C ASP A 7 8.81 54.80 39.05
N GLN A 8 8.47 53.63 39.63
CA GLN A 8 8.62 53.38 41.07
C GLN A 8 10.03 52.88 41.43
N LYS A 9 10.68 53.55 42.38
CA LYS A 9 11.60 52.92 43.35
C LYS A 9 10.78 52.59 44.61
N CYS A 10 10.65 51.30 44.93
CA CYS A 10 9.82 50.84 46.03
C CYS A 10 10.65 50.53 47.29
N GLY A 11 10.23 51.04 48.45
CA GLY A 11 10.74 50.62 49.78
C GLY A 11 9.93 49.47 50.38
N GLU A 12 10.18 49.10 51.65
CA GLU A 12 9.63 47.89 52.31
C GLU A 12 8.10 47.79 52.36
N SER A 13 7.37 48.90 52.15
CA SER A 13 5.92 48.97 52.38
C SER A 13 5.09 49.23 51.11
N CYS A 14 5.63 49.05 49.90
CA CYS A 14 4.87 49.32 48.68
C CYS A 14 4.79 48.12 47.73
N VAL A 15 3.66 48.02 47.04
CA VAL A 15 3.39 46.98 46.05
C VAL A 15 3.73 47.50 44.66
N TYR A 16 4.63 46.80 43.97
CA TYR A 16 4.95 47.09 42.59
C TYR A 16 3.72 46.92 41.68
N THR A 17 3.49 47.90 40.81
CA THR A 17 2.39 47.87 39.84
C THR A 17 2.49 46.70 38.85
N SER A 18 1.34 46.13 38.46
CA SER A 18 1.20 45.21 37.34
C SER A 18 0.77 45.92 36.04
N GLU A 19 0.64 47.25 36.09
CA GLU A 19 0.07 48.08 35.04
C GLU A 19 1.06 49.18 34.66
N ALA A 20 1.15 49.50 33.37
CA ALA A 20 1.94 50.60 32.85
C ALA A 20 1.13 51.39 31.82
N LEU A 21 1.28 52.72 31.87
CA LEU A 21 0.68 53.65 30.91
C LEU A 21 1.80 54.35 30.15
N ILE A 22 1.75 54.29 28.83
CA ILE A 22 2.67 55.03 27.96
C ILE A 22 1.89 56.15 27.31
N ILE A 23 2.43 57.37 27.38
CA ILE A 23 1.86 58.53 26.70
C ILE A 23 2.90 59.01 25.70
N TYR A 24 2.53 59.04 24.41
CA TYR A 24 3.39 59.56 23.35
C TYR A 24 2.56 60.43 22.40
N LYS A 25 2.99 61.69 22.25
CA LYS A 25 2.21 62.76 21.62
C LYS A 25 0.83 62.89 22.28
N ASN A 26 -0.23 62.73 21.50
CA ASN A 26 -1.64 62.85 21.88
C ASN A 26 -2.34 61.48 22.01
N LYS A 27 -1.58 60.40 22.18
CA LYS A 27 -2.09 59.03 22.35
C LYS A 27 -1.56 58.43 23.66
N TYR A 28 -2.33 57.53 24.26
CA TYR A 28 -1.91 56.73 25.40
C TYR A 28 -2.14 55.24 25.14
N TRP A 29 -1.23 54.41 25.64
CA TRP A 29 -1.31 52.94 25.62
C TRP A 29 -1.31 52.44 27.05
N TYR A 30 -2.26 51.57 27.37
CA TYR A 30 -2.38 50.94 28.67
C TYR A 30 -2.00 49.48 28.57
N VAL A 31 -1.04 49.06 29.40
CA VAL A 31 -0.50 47.71 29.45
C VAL A 31 -0.79 47.14 30.84
N LYS A 32 -1.47 45.99 30.91
CA LYS A 32 -1.72 45.28 32.16
C LYS A 32 -1.11 43.88 32.08
N GLY A 33 -0.13 43.59 32.94
CA GLY A 33 0.46 42.27 33.08
C GLY A 33 -0.46 41.37 33.91
N MET A 34 -0.75 40.16 33.42
CA MET A 34 -1.70 39.26 34.08
C MET A 34 -1.18 38.70 35.41
N ASN A 35 0.14 38.50 35.56
CA ASN A 35 0.74 37.86 36.75
C ASN A 35 2.09 38.47 37.21
N SER A 36 2.56 39.57 36.61
CA SER A 36 3.89 40.14 36.89
C SER A 36 3.78 41.47 37.62
N LYS A 37 4.29 41.54 38.86
CA LYS A 37 4.49 42.79 39.61
C LYS A 37 5.82 43.44 39.18
N GLY A 38 5.86 44.76 39.07
CA GLY A 38 7.07 45.50 38.70
C GLY A 38 7.19 45.77 37.20
N LEU A 39 6.06 45.92 36.51
CA LEU A 39 6.03 46.18 35.08
C LEU A 39 6.54 47.60 34.77
N LYS A 40 7.54 47.72 33.90
CA LYS A 40 7.97 48.98 33.27
C LYS A 40 7.75 48.87 31.78
N ALA A 41 7.20 49.91 31.15
CA ALA A 41 7.00 49.97 29.72
C ALA A 41 7.60 51.28 29.18
N GLU A 42 8.45 51.19 28.16
CA GLU A 42 9.14 52.33 27.55
C GLU A 42 9.05 52.27 26.02
N LEU A 43 9.00 53.43 25.37
CA LEU A 43 9.12 53.50 23.91
C LEU A 43 10.59 53.28 23.53
N HIS A 44 10.89 52.21 22.80
CA HIS A 44 12.23 51.93 22.30
C HIS A 44 12.47 52.58 20.92
N SER A 45 11.44 52.61 20.07
CA SER A 45 11.39 53.33 18.79
C SER A 45 9.95 53.80 18.54
N ASN A 46 9.70 54.45 17.39
CA ASN A 46 8.36 54.94 17.03
C ASN A 46 7.28 53.83 17.03
N ASP A 47 7.66 52.57 16.88
CA ASP A 47 6.78 51.40 16.73
C ASP A 47 7.14 50.24 17.68
N GLN A 48 8.10 50.45 18.60
CA GLN A 48 8.54 49.41 19.53
C GLN A 48 8.44 49.85 20.98
N LEU A 49 7.93 48.95 21.80
CA LEU A 49 7.67 49.10 23.22
C LEU A 49 8.51 48.07 23.97
N LEU A 50 9.45 48.55 24.78
CA LEU A 50 10.23 47.70 25.68
C LEU A 50 9.48 47.54 26.99
N ILE A 51 9.04 46.31 27.28
CA ILE A 51 8.48 45.96 28.58
C ILE A 51 9.54 45.23 29.39
N THR A 52 9.81 45.74 30.58
CA THR A 52 10.75 45.15 31.54
C THR A 52 10.01 44.77 32.81
N ASN A 53 10.14 43.52 33.24
CA ASN A 53 9.69 43.12 34.57
C ASN A 53 10.83 43.34 35.57
N ARG A 54 10.71 44.33 36.46
CA ARG A 54 11.73 44.70 37.45
C ARG A 54 11.98 43.65 38.54
N MET A 55 11.11 42.66 38.66
CA MET A 55 11.23 41.55 39.61
C MET A 55 11.87 40.29 38.99
N SER A 56 12.29 40.35 37.72
CA SER A 56 12.96 39.23 37.03
C SER A 56 14.04 39.75 36.06
N THR A 57 14.84 38.86 35.49
CA THR A 57 15.80 39.22 34.41
C THR A 57 15.14 39.35 33.03
N HIS A 58 13.82 39.13 32.91
CA HIS A 58 13.13 39.12 31.62
C HIS A 58 12.81 40.54 31.13
N GLN A 59 13.39 40.88 29.97
CA GLN A 59 13.03 42.04 29.15
C GLN A 59 12.42 41.54 27.84
N ARG A 60 11.33 42.16 27.38
CA ARG A 60 10.69 41.83 26.10
C ARG A 60 10.42 43.09 25.30
N LYS A 61 10.75 43.05 24.01
CA LYS A 61 10.43 44.10 23.03
C LYS A 61 9.17 43.69 22.28
N TYR A 62 8.24 44.63 22.17
CA TYR A 62 6.97 44.44 21.47
C TYR A 62 6.87 45.46 20.36
N THR A 63 6.69 45.00 19.12
CA THR A 63 6.35 45.89 18.01
C THR A 63 4.84 46.07 18.00
N PHE A 64 4.36 47.31 17.95
CA PHE A 64 2.93 47.63 17.99
C PHE A 64 2.58 48.65 16.91
N ASP A 65 1.38 48.53 16.33
CA ASP A 65 0.88 49.55 15.43
C ASP A 65 0.47 50.78 16.25
N THR A 66 1.18 51.89 16.05
CA THR A 66 0.85 53.18 16.69
C THR A 66 -0.52 53.74 16.33
N ASN A 67 -1.18 53.21 15.29
CA ASN A 67 -2.53 53.60 14.89
C ASN A 67 -3.62 52.68 15.45
N TYR A 68 -3.26 51.56 16.07
CA TYR A 68 -4.22 50.66 16.69
C TYR A 68 -4.80 51.24 17.99
N ILE A 69 -6.13 51.28 18.08
CA ILE A 69 -6.89 51.68 19.27
C ILE A 69 -7.79 50.50 19.64
N GLY A 70 -7.41 49.72 20.67
CA GLY A 70 -8.14 48.54 21.11
C GLY A 70 -7.54 47.89 22.36
N ARG A 71 -8.27 46.92 22.95
CA ARG A 71 -7.81 46.13 24.10
C ARG A 71 -6.96 44.95 23.59
N PHE A 72 -5.71 44.87 24.03
CA PHE A 72 -4.87 43.71 23.75
C PHE A 72 -5.28 42.57 24.69
N ASP A 73 -6.12 41.64 24.22
CA ASP A 73 -6.35 40.38 24.93
C ASP A 73 -5.20 39.41 24.64
N GLU A 74 -4.90 38.53 25.61
CA GLU A 74 -3.71 37.65 25.62
C GLU A 74 -3.56 36.75 24.39
N ASN A 75 -4.64 36.51 23.64
CA ASN A 75 -4.62 35.70 22.42
C ASN A 75 -4.09 36.44 21.19
N VAL A 76 -3.81 37.75 21.28
CA VAL A 76 -3.34 38.58 20.14
C VAL A 76 -1.83 38.90 20.24
N MET A 77 -1.14 38.42 21.28
CA MET A 77 0.30 38.66 21.47
C MET A 77 1.17 37.50 20.97
N THR A 78 1.01 37.10 19.70
CA THR A 78 2.13 36.59 18.91
C THR A 78 2.59 37.72 17.99
N SER A 79 3.45 38.60 18.51
CA SER A 79 3.95 39.74 17.74
C SER A 79 4.94 39.24 16.68
N PHE A 80 4.43 38.89 15.51
CA PHE A 80 5.25 38.52 14.36
C PHE A 80 5.78 39.77 13.66
N ALA A 81 7.09 39.85 13.45
CA ALA A 81 7.71 40.89 12.64
C ALA A 81 8.06 40.38 11.24
N LYS A 82 8.15 41.30 10.27
CA LYS A 82 8.74 40.99 8.97
C LYS A 82 10.15 40.44 9.20
N ASN A 83 10.49 39.35 8.51
CA ASN A 83 11.72 38.57 8.61
C ASN A 83 11.80 37.57 9.77
N ASP A 84 10.81 37.53 10.66
CA ASP A 84 10.78 36.48 11.68
C ASP A 84 10.55 35.12 11.02
N ASN A 85 11.10 34.09 11.67
CA ASN A 85 10.84 32.71 11.32
C ASN A 85 9.66 32.20 12.13
N VAL A 86 8.70 31.59 11.44
CA VAL A 86 7.57 30.93 12.06
C VAL A 86 7.49 29.47 11.64
N TYR A 87 7.02 28.65 12.57
CA TYR A 87 6.91 27.22 12.42
C TYR A 87 5.43 26.80 12.60
N LEU A 88 5.04 25.76 11.88
CA LEU A 88 3.70 25.22 11.79
C LEU A 88 3.74 23.69 11.78
N ASN A 89 3.29 23.10 12.87
CA ASN A 89 3.09 21.65 13.03
C ASN A 89 1.64 21.38 13.49
N ALA A 90 0.67 21.68 12.62
CA ALA A 90 -0.75 21.62 12.93
C ALA A 90 -1.48 20.45 12.28
N CYS A 91 -2.63 20.12 12.86
CA CYS A 91 -3.66 19.27 12.28
C CYS A 91 -4.76 20.14 11.67
N GLY A 92 -4.76 20.29 10.34
CA GLY A 92 -5.89 20.87 9.62
C GLY A 92 -5.56 21.95 8.60
N ALA A 93 -6.63 22.59 8.12
CA ALA A 93 -6.54 23.53 7.02
C ALA A 93 -5.97 24.90 7.42
N ASP A 94 -6.17 25.31 8.68
CA ASP A 94 -5.77 26.62 9.16
C ASP A 94 -4.91 26.54 10.43
N PRO A 95 -3.80 27.30 10.49
CA PRO A 95 -2.96 27.36 11.69
C PRO A 95 -3.74 27.87 12.90
N GLN A 96 -4.00 27.00 13.88
CA GLN A 96 -4.52 27.46 15.17
C GLN A 96 -3.44 28.16 16.02
N LYS A 97 -2.17 27.82 15.76
CA LYS A 97 -1.00 28.33 16.48
C LYS A 97 0.24 28.25 15.60
N TYR A 98 1.13 29.24 15.74
CA TYR A 98 2.49 29.19 15.22
C TYR A 98 3.50 29.03 16.36
N TYR A 99 4.66 28.47 16.03
CA TYR A 99 5.74 28.20 16.97
C TYR A 99 6.98 29.01 16.64
N ASP A 100 7.83 29.23 17.65
CA ASP A 100 9.10 29.96 17.60
C ASP A 100 10.31 29.04 17.40
N LYS A 101 10.12 27.73 17.54
CA LYS A 101 11.14 26.70 17.37
C LYS A 101 10.69 25.66 16.34
N PRO A 102 11.63 25.14 15.53
CA PRO A 102 11.34 24.10 14.56
C PRO A 102 11.00 22.77 15.25
N LEU A 103 10.10 22.01 14.64
CA LEU A 103 10.02 20.57 14.88
C LEU A 103 11.33 19.89 14.47
N ASN A 104 11.84 19.02 15.32
CA ASN A 104 12.98 18.15 15.03
C ASN A 104 12.67 16.75 15.58
N ILE A 105 12.69 15.75 14.69
CA ILE A 105 12.50 14.34 15.03
C ILE A 105 13.79 13.60 14.71
N GLN A 106 14.51 13.21 15.77
CA GLN A 106 15.75 12.41 15.71
C GLN A 106 16.83 12.97 14.76
N ASN A 107 16.86 14.29 14.54
CA ASN A 107 17.70 14.96 13.54
C ASN A 107 17.53 14.46 12.08
N LEU A 108 16.53 13.61 11.84
CA LEU A 108 16.23 13.05 10.53
C LEU A 108 15.18 13.92 9.84
N VAL A 109 14.15 14.34 10.57
CA VAL A 109 13.15 15.28 10.05
C VAL A 109 13.31 16.61 10.78
N THR A 110 13.64 17.67 10.03
CA THR A 110 13.77 19.03 10.57
C THR A 110 12.83 19.96 9.84
N GLU A 111 12.04 20.74 10.58
CA GLU A 111 11.18 21.76 10.00
C GLU A 111 11.98 22.95 9.46
N VAL A 112 11.68 23.34 8.23
CA VAL A 112 12.27 24.49 7.58
C VAL A 112 11.64 25.78 8.12
N PRO A 113 12.43 26.81 8.46
CA PRO A 113 11.89 28.09 8.86
C PRO A 113 11.03 28.72 7.76
N ASN A 114 9.80 29.12 8.10
CA ASN A 114 8.96 29.90 7.19
C ASN A 114 9.16 31.37 7.50
N ARG A 115 9.91 32.09 6.66
CA ARG A 115 10.20 33.50 6.87
C ARG A 115 8.99 34.34 6.53
N ILE A 116 8.63 35.28 7.40
CA ILE A 116 7.59 36.27 7.12
C ILE A 116 8.11 37.30 6.11
N ILE A 117 7.56 37.27 4.90
CA ILE A 117 7.96 38.17 3.82
C ILE A 117 7.15 39.46 3.79
N LYS A 118 5.88 39.41 4.25
CA LYS A 118 4.98 40.58 4.35
C LYS A 118 4.02 40.43 5.53
N LEU A 119 3.75 41.54 6.23
CA LEU A 119 2.70 41.66 7.26
C LEU A 119 1.37 42.10 6.63
N GLU A 120 0.94 41.34 5.62
CA GLU A 120 -0.29 41.55 4.87
C GLU A 120 -1.02 40.23 4.80
N LYS A 121 -2.36 40.28 4.76
CA LYS A 121 -3.15 39.07 4.59
C LYS A 121 -2.69 38.29 3.35
N SER A 122 -2.47 36.99 3.53
CA SER A 122 -2.16 36.09 2.41
C SER A 122 -3.40 35.84 1.56
N LYS A 123 -3.21 35.25 0.37
CA LYS A 123 -4.33 34.80 -0.48
C LYS A 123 -5.20 33.69 0.15
N TYR A 124 -4.83 33.21 1.33
CA TYR A 124 -5.57 32.24 2.14
C TYR A 124 -6.15 32.86 3.43
N ASP A 125 -6.29 34.20 3.46
CA ASP A 125 -6.84 34.98 4.58
C ASP A 125 -6.07 34.87 5.92
N ARG A 126 -4.81 34.42 5.87
CA ARG A 126 -3.90 34.37 7.04
C ARG A 126 -3.23 35.71 7.25
N GLU A 127 -2.92 36.05 8.50
CA GLU A 127 -2.45 37.38 8.94
C GLU A 127 -1.21 37.94 8.23
N PHE A 128 -0.34 37.06 7.71
CA PHE A 128 0.90 37.41 7.04
C PHE A 128 1.22 36.46 5.89
N GLN A 129 2.18 36.86 5.05
CA GLN A 129 2.70 36.04 3.96
C GLN A 129 4.04 35.42 4.35
N THR A 130 4.20 34.13 4.07
CA THR A 130 5.41 33.36 4.40
C THR A 130 6.06 32.71 3.20
N LEU A 131 7.37 32.46 3.34
CA LEU A 131 8.15 31.66 2.40
C LEU A 131 9.15 30.79 3.17
N GLY A 132 9.01 29.47 3.06
CA GLY A 132 10.03 28.49 3.47
C GLY A 132 10.77 27.97 2.25
N THR A 133 12.09 27.76 2.36
CA THR A 133 12.95 27.31 1.25
C THR A 133 14.00 26.32 1.73
N SER A 134 14.26 25.27 0.93
CA SER A 134 15.35 24.32 1.14
C SER A 134 15.93 23.90 -0.22
N ALA A 135 17.06 23.20 -0.22
CA ALA A 135 17.75 22.76 -1.42
C ALA A 135 18.38 21.36 -1.26
N ILE A 136 18.46 20.62 -2.37
CA ILE A 136 19.17 19.34 -2.50
C ILE A 136 20.13 19.45 -3.67
N ASN A 137 21.35 18.93 -3.50
CA ASN A 137 22.34 18.83 -4.57
C ASN A 137 22.45 17.38 -5.03
N LEU A 138 22.14 17.12 -6.31
CA LEU A 138 22.31 15.83 -6.98
C LEU A 138 23.48 15.90 -7.97
N GLY A 139 24.70 15.72 -7.44
CA GLY A 139 25.92 15.95 -8.20
C GLY A 139 26.05 17.42 -8.58
N ASN A 140 25.99 17.74 -9.87
CA ASN A 140 26.07 19.12 -10.38
C ASN A 140 24.70 19.82 -10.46
N ASP A 141 23.60 19.09 -10.26
CA ASP A 141 22.25 19.64 -10.33
C ASP A 141 21.80 20.06 -8.93
N LYS A 142 21.57 21.35 -8.73
CA LYS A 142 20.95 21.87 -7.51
C LYS A 142 19.45 22.08 -7.77
N LEU A 143 18.67 21.61 -6.82
CA LEU A 143 17.22 21.65 -6.84
C LEU A 143 16.75 22.46 -5.64
N ASP A 144 15.93 23.48 -5.90
CA ASP A 144 15.37 24.35 -4.88
C ASP A 144 13.89 24.04 -4.69
N ILE A 145 13.46 23.85 -3.45
CA ILE A 145 12.06 23.76 -3.08
C ILE A 145 11.65 25.01 -2.30
N SER A 146 10.43 25.45 -2.51
CA SER A 146 9.80 26.50 -1.73
C SER A 146 8.39 26.13 -1.35
N ILE A 147 7.97 26.58 -0.17
CA ILE A 147 6.56 26.58 0.26
C ILE A 147 6.14 28.01 0.55
N SER A 148 5.14 28.51 -0.18
CA SER A 148 4.57 29.83 0.06
C SER A 148 3.28 29.72 0.86
N ASN A 149 3.16 30.59 1.87
CA ASN A 149 1.98 30.71 2.72
C ASN A 149 1.52 29.36 3.30
N PHE A 150 2.47 28.47 3.63
CA PHE A 150 2.22 27.11 4.16
C PHE A 150 1.39 26.19 3.25
N ARG A 151 1.31 26.47 1.93
CA ARG A 151 0.37 25.74 1.06
C ARG A 151 0.83 25.51 -0.37
N ASP A 152 1.52 26.47 -0.97
CA ASP A 152 1.95 26.37 -2.36
C ASP A 152 3.39 25.89 -2.44
N VAL A 153 3.58 24.61 -2.79
CA VAL A 153 4.90 24.01 -3.00
C VAL A 153 5.33 24.18 -4.45
N THR A 154 6.58 24.59 -4.67
CA THR A 154 7.21 24.67 -5.99
C THR A 154 8.64 24.15 -5.92
N ILE A 155 9.00 23.26 -6.84
CA ILE A 155 10.35 22.68 -6.97
C ILE A 155 10.92 23.11 -8.32
N LYS A 156 12.15 23.63 -8.32
CA LYS A 156 12.85 24.12 -9.51
C LYS A 156 14.25 23.54 -9.61
N ASN A 157 14.76 23.45 -10.84
CA ASN A 157 16.17 23.17 -11.10
C ASN A 157 17.02 24.46 -11.12
N ASN A 158 18.32 24.30 -11.35
CA ASN A 158 19.29 25.39 -11.50
C ASN A 158 18.95 26.42 -12.59
N ASN A 159 18.27 26.02 -13.65
CA ASN A 159 17.88 26.91 -14.74
C ASN A 159 16.61 27.71 -14.42
N GLY A 160 15.97 27.42 -13.29
CA GLY A 160 14.68 27.99 -12.90
C GLY A 160 13.47 27.26 -13.49
N ASP A 161 13.68 26.15 -14.21
CA ASP A 161 12.61 25.33 -14.75
C ASP A 161 11.83 24.69 -13.60
N VAL A 162 10.51 24.74 -13.68
CA VAL A 162 9.62 24.15 -12.68
C VAL A 162 9.51 22.65 -12.93
N LEU A 163 9.99 21.85 -11.99
CA LEU A 163 9.93 20.39 -12.05
C LEU A 163 8.63 19.83 -11.46
N ALA A 164 8.12 20.48 -10.40
CA ALA A 164 6.86 20.09 -9.77
C ALA A 164 6.22 21.29 -9.04
N THR A 165 4.89 21.30 -9.00
CA THR A 165 4.12 22.19 -8.12
C THR A 165 3.03 21.40 -7.40
N ARG A 166 2.67 21.83 -6.20
CA ARG A 166 1.59 21.20 -5.43
C ARG A 166 0.91 22.23 -4.55
N LYS A 167 -0.42 22.26 -4.58
CA LYS A 167 -1.22 22.93 -3.55
C LYS A 167 -1.57 21.92 -2.46
N ILE A 168 -1.14 22.17 -1.24
CA ILE A 168 -1.50 21.34 -0.09
C ILE A 168 -2.97 21.60 0.26
N SER A 169 -3.73 20.54 0.58
CA SER A 169 -5.15 20.64 0.92
C SER A 169 -5.35 21.51 2.17
N GLY A 170 -4.50 21.34 3.19
CA GLY A 170 -4.47 22.18 4.39
C GLY A 170 -3.31 23.17 4.49
N ALA A 171 -2.78 23.38 5.70
CA ALA A 171 -1.56 24.15 5.95
C ALA A 171 -0.44 23.24 6.47
N SER A 172 0.77 23.43 5.97
CA SER A 172 1.95 22.70 6.41
C SER A 172 3.19 23.55 6.27
N SER A 173 4.16 23.33 7.15
CA SER A 173 5.55 23.72 6.87
C SER A 173 6.18 22.81 5.83
N LEU A 174 7.36 23.20 5.36
CA LEU A 174 8.28 22.32 4.66
C LEU A 174 9.17 21.61 5.69
N TYR A 175 9.45 20.33 5.47
CA TYR A 175 10.34 19.52 6.30
C TYR A 175 11.51 19.00 5.46
N GLU A 176 12.72 19.09 5.99
CA GLU A 176 13.89 18.42 5.45
C GLU A 176 13.96 17.00 6.01
N ILE A 177 14.07 16.01 5.12
CA ILE A 177 14.31 14.62 5.48
C ILE A 177 15.77 14.32 5.17
N LYS A 178 16.51 13.90 6.19
CA LYS A 178 17.97 13.80 6.17
C LYS A 178 18.41 12.35 6.26
N HIS A 179 19.54 12.02 5.63
CA HIS A 179 20.24 10.76 5.84
C HIS A 179 21.73 11.02 5.97
N LYS A 180 22.34 10.50 7.04
CA LYS A 180 23.75 10.74 7.38
C LYS A 180 24.13 12.24 7.34
N GLY A 181 23.21 13.10 7.79
CA GLY A 181 23.38 14.56 7.87
C GLY A 181 23.02 15.35 6.60
N ASN A 182 22.82 14.70 5.46
CA ASN A 182 22.49 15.35 4.19
C ASN A 182 20.98 15.35 3.95
N VAL A 183 20.44 16.43 3.39
CA VAL A 183 19.03 16.47 2.95
C VAL A 183 18.89 15.58 1.70
N VAL A 184 18.04 14.56 1.78
CA VAL A 184 17.80 13.58 0.70
C VAL A 184 16.38 13.63 0.16
N ALA A 185 15.44 14.18 0.94
CA ALA A 185 14.08 14.41 0.47
C ALA A 185 13.47 15.58 1.24
N TRP A 186 12.32 16.04 0.74
CA TRP A 186 11.50 17.02 1.45
C TRP A 186 10.15 16.43 1.82
N GLY A 187 9.55 16.94 2.88
CA GLY A 187 8.21 16.56 3.33
C GLY A 187 7.30 17.77 3.45
N ALA A 188 6.00 17.57 3.22
CA ALA A 188 4.96 18.51 3.64
C ALA A 188 3.69 17.73 3.98
N GLY A 189 3.06 18.02 5.11
CA GLY A 189 1.97 17.19 5.63
C GLY A 189 1.51 17.55 7.04
N TRP A 190 0.63 16.71 7.57
CA TRP A 190 0.02 16.91 8.88
C TRP A 190 0.76 16.15 9.96
N HIS A 191 1.23 16.90 10.95
CA HIS A 191 2.02 16.39 12.07
C HIS A 191 1.09 15.95 13.21
N LYS A 192 1.31 14.72 13.71
CA LYS A 192 0.72 14.04 14.88
C LYS A 192 -0.81 14.15 15.12
N GLU A 193 -1.48 12.99 15.23
CA GLU A 193 -2.82 12.80 15.83
C GLU A 193 -3.94 13.71 15.29
N CYS A 194 -4.08 13.78 13.97
CA CYS A 194 -5.20 14.49 13.33
C CYS A 194 -6.48 13.66 13.30
N GLY A 195 -6.93 13.17 14.47
CA GLY A 195 -8.20 12.47 14.65
C GLY A 195 -8.14 11.07 15.27
N GLU A 196 -6.96 10.50 15.53
CA GLU A 196 -6.80 9.06 15.80
C GLU A 196 -6.07 8.72 17.12
N VAL A 197 -6.31 7.50 17.60
CA VAL A 197 -5.93 7.00 18.94
C VAL A 197 -4.45 6.59 19.07
N TRP A 198 -3.77 6.24 17.96
CA TRP A 198 -2.42 5.69 17.98
C TRP A 198 -1.35 6.70 17.56
N PRO A 199 -0.20 6.75 18.27
CA PRO A 199 0.82 7.77 18.01
C PRO A 199 1.59 7.45 16.72
N THR A 200 1.60 8.42 15.81
CA THR A 200 2.48 8.48 14.62
C THR A 200 3.13 9.87 14.57
N ASP A 201 4.31 10.00 13.95
CA ASP A 201 4.96 11.32 13.85
C ASP A 201 4.21 12.22 12.87
N PHE A 202 3.77 11.65 11.74
CA PHE A 202 2.88 12.31 10.79
C PHE A 202 1.73 11.39 10.42
N THR A 203 0.51 11.92 10.51
CA THR A 203 -0.72 11.26 10.01
C THR A 203 -0.69 11.14 8.49
N ALA A 204 -0.16 12.15 7.80
CA ALA A 204 0.03 12.12 6.36
C ALA A 204 1.18 13.07 5.99
N LEU A 205 2.32 12.51 5.61
CA LEU A 205 3.49 13.25 5.12
C LEU A 205 3.68 12.95 3.65
N ARG A 206 3.49 13.96 2.80
CA ARG A 206 3.87 13.84 1.39
C ARG A 206 5.36 14.11 1.26
N ILE A 207 6.09 13.10 0.81
CA ILE A 207 7.51 13.16 0.54
C ILE A 207 7.71 13.52 -0.93
N PHE A 208 8.64 14.44 -1.19
CA PHE A 208 9.14 14.81 -2.51
C PHE A 208 10.57 14.31 -2.63
N LEU A 209 10.79 13.28 -3.45
CA LEU A 209 12.08 12.66 -3.69
C LEU A 209 12.56 12.99 -5.11
N PRO A 210 13.62 13.77 -5.26
CA PRO A 210 14.26 13.94 -6.56
C PRO A 210 14.96 12.64 -7.00
N VAL A 211 14.64 12.17 -8.21
CA VAL A 211 15.24 10.97 -8.81
C VAL A 211 15.91 11.36 -10.12
N LYS A 212 17.15 10.92 -10.32
CA LYS A 212 17.93 11.15 -11.53
C LYS A 212 18.22 9.84 -12.23
N LYS A 213 17.53 9.60 -13.35
CA LYS A 213 17.70 8.42 -14.21
C LYS A 213 17.93 8.86 -15.65
N ASP A 214 18.94 8.29 -16.31
CA ASP A 214 19.32 8.63 -17.69
C ASP A 214 19.52 10.14 -17.93
N ASN A 215 20.14 10.82 -16.95
CA ASN A 215 20.36 12.26 -16.91
C ASN A 215 19.09 13.14 -16.92
N LYS A 216 17.92 12.54 -16.70
CA LYS A 216 16.65 13.23 -16.49
C LYS A 216 16.30 13.24 -15.01
N ILE A 217 15.88 14.40 -14.51
CA ILE A 217 15.41 14.56 -13.14
C ILE A 217 13.88 14.55 -13.12
N THR A 218 13.31 13.70 -12.27
CA THR A 218 11.88 13.67 -11.95
C THR A 218 11.71 13.83 -10.45
N ILE A 219 10.55 14.36 -10.02
CA ILE A 219 10.19 14.44 -8.61
C ILE A 219 9.15 13.35 -8.34
N GLU A 220 9.57 12.26 -7.71
CA GLU A 220 8.65 11.25 -7.21
C GLU A 220 7.99 11.75 -5.92
N GLN A 221 6.73 11.37 -5.74
CA GLN A 221 5.94 11.77 -4.59
C GLN A 221 5.23 10.58 -3.99
N LYS A 222 5.32 10.41 -2.68
CA LYS A 222 4.56 9.40 -1.94
C LYS A 222 4.01 10.01 -0.66
N VAL A 223 2.78 9.64 -0.28
CA VAL A 223 2.24 9.98 1.03
C VAL A 223 2.47 8.79 1.93
N ILE A 224 3.04 9.03 3.10
CA ILE A 224 3.20 8.00 4.14
C ILE A 224 2.72 8.54 5.47
N SER A 225 2.29 7.65 6.34
CA SER A 225 2.09 7.92 7.77
C SER A 225 3.43 7.72 8.48
N LEU A 226 4.28 8.75 8.53
CA LEU A 226 5.65 8.60 9.03
C LEU A 226 5.68 8.19 10.50
N ASN A 227 6.34 7.06 10.80
CA ASN A 227 6.51 6.56 12.16
C ASN A 227 7.97 6.29 12.51
N LEU A 228 8.78 7.33 12.38
CA LEU A 228 10.21 7.32 12.61
C LEU A 228 10.57 7.14 14.09
N SER A 229 9.87 7.79 15.02
CA SER A 229 10.22 7.76 16.44
C SER A 229 10.23 6.34 17.01
N GLN A 230 9.44 5.43 16.45
CA GLN A 230 9.35 4.03 16.86
C GLN A 230 10.36 3.11 16.15
N THR A 231 10.93 3.54 15.02
CA THR A 231 11.79 2.69 14.17
C THR A 231 13.22 3.22 14.00
N TYR A 232 13.50 4.46 14.42
CA TYR A 232 14.77 5.14 14.23
C TYR A 232 15.98 4.32 14.68
N LYS A 233 15.92 3.67 15.85
CA LYS A 233 17.04 2.85 16.34
C LYS A 233 17.35 1.66 15.43
N ALA A 234 16.33 1.09 14.79
CA ALA A 234 16.49 -0.01 13.84
C ALA A 234 17.03 0.49 12.49
N THR A 235 16.61 1.67 12.04
CA THR A 235 16.92 2.18 10.69
C THR A 235 18.16 3.08 10.61
N MET A 236 18.63 3.67 11.71
CA MET A 236 19.66 4.73 11.66
C MET A 236 20.99 4.32 11.03
N ASN A 237 21.33 3.03 11.05
CA ASN A 237 22.60 2.51 10.54
C ASN A 237 22.51 1.99 9.09
N SER A 238 21.34 2.07 8.45
CA SER A 238 21.16 1.58 7.09
C SER A 238 22.00 2.39 6.08
N ASP A 239 22.43 1.73 5.00
CA ASP A 239 23.25 2.38 3.98
C ASP A 239 22.48 3.50 3.28
N ASN A 240 21.25 3.19 2.85
CA ASN A 240 20.27 4.11 2.26
C ASN A 240 19.26 4.54 3.32
N LEU A 241 18.53 5.63 3.07
CA LEU A 241 17.48 6.06 3.97
C LEU A 241 16.35 5.03 3.97
N ILE A 242 15.96 4.57 5.15
CA ILE A 242 14.81 3.69 5.35
C ILE A 242 13.78 4.42 6.20
N LEU A 243 12.59 4.59 5.65
CA LEU A 243 11.44 5.18 6.34
C LEU A 243 10.41 4.10 6.61
N SER A 244 9.79 4.16 7.78
CA SER A 244 8.63 3.33 8.11
C SER A 244 7.34 4.11 7.89
N ASP A 245 6.45 3.49 7.12
CA ASP A 245 5.07 3.91 6.95
C ASP A 245 4.20 3.16 7.94
N ALA A 246 3.43 3.86 8.76
CA ALA A 246 2.51 3.24 9.69
C ALA A 246 1.19 2.93 8.99
N VAL A 247 0.88 1.64 8.91
CA VAL A 247 -0.35 1.17 8.26
C VAL A 247 -1.42 0.83 9.28
N THR A 248 -2.67 0.86 8.83
CA THR A 248 -3.81 0.40 9.61
C THR A 248 -3.76 -1.11 9.70
N VAL A 249 -3.88 -1.67 10.91
CA VAL A 249 -4.21 -3.08 11.07
C VAL A 249 -5.73 -3.18 11.08
N HIS A 250 -6.30 -3.78 10.03
CA HIS A 250 -7.74 -3.81 9.85
C HIS A 250 -8.38 -4.81 10.81
N GLY A 251 -9.36 -4.32 11.57
CA GLY A 251 -10.24 -5.18 12.37
C GLY A 251 -11.30 -5.82 11.47
N SER A 252 -11.88 -6.95 11.88
CA SER A 252 -13.02 -7.53 11.16
C SER A 252 -14.35 -6.88 11.55
N SER A 253 -15.50 -7.36 11.06
CA SER A 253 -16.81 -6.68 11.10
C SER A 253 -17.33 -6.20 12.47
N ASN A 254 -16.69 -6.55 13.59
CA ASN A 254 -17.03 -6.08 14.94
C ASN A 254 -15.81 -5.49 15.72
N ALA A 255 -14.69 -5.15 15.08
CA ALA A 255 -13.51 -4.55 15.72
C ALA A 255 -13.18 -3.20 15.12
N SER A 256 -12.66 -2.31 15.96
CA SER A 256 -12.12 -1.04 15.49
C SER A 256 -10.80 -1.28 14.74
N ASN A 257 -10.64 -0.58 13.63
CA ASN A 257 -9.35 -0.49 12.94
C ASN A 257 -8.28 0.05 13.90
N MET A 258 -7.10 -0.55 13.88
CA MET A 258 -5.95 -0.03 14.61
C MET A 258 -5.11 0.83 13.67
N TYR A 259 -5.52 2.09 13.53
CA TYR A 259 -4.81 3.07 12.70
C TYR A 259 -3.34 3.20 13.14
N TYR A 260 -2.40 3.21 12.20
CA TYR A 260 -0.96 3.40 12.46
C TYR A 260 -0.27 2.34 13.35
N ALA A 261 -0.95 1.23 13.63
CA ALA A 261 -0.46 0.19 14.53
C ALA A 261 0.51 -0.78 13.82
N GLY A 262 0.34 -0.99 12.51
CA GLY A 262 1.23 -1.80 11.68
C GLY A 262 2.40 -0.98 11.14
N GLN A 263 3.30 -1.62 10.37
CA GLN A 263 4.32 -0.89 9.61
C GLN A 263 4.72 -1.56 8.29
N GLU A 264 4.99 -0.72 7.30
CA GLU A 264 5.74 -1.03 6.09
C GLU A 264 7.06 -0.25 6.07
N PHE A 265 8.00 -0.67 5.23
CA PHE A 265 9.30 -0.01 5.10
C PHE A 265 9.63 0.32 3.65
N TYR A 266 10.13 1.53 3.44
CA TYR A 266 10.54 2.03 2.14
C TYR A 266 12.02 2.41 2.18
N GLN A 267 12.78 1.89 1.22
CA GLN A 267 14.11 2.39 0.90
C GLN A 267 13.98 3.55 -0.08
N LEU A 268 14.64 4.67 0.23
CA LEU A 268 14.69 5.84 -0.64
C LEU A 268 16.12 6.02 -1.17
N ASP A 269 16.23 6.20 -2.48
CA ASP A 269 17.46 6.64 -3.12
C ASP A 269 17.19 7.49 -4.38
N HIS A 270 18.21 8.21 -4.84
CA HIS A 270 18.09 9.16 -5.96
C HIS A 270 18.15 8.51 -7.35
N VAL A 271 18.21 7.18 -7.45
CA VAL A 271 18.32 6.43 -8.71
C VAL A 271 17.09 5.57 -8.97
N ASN A 272 16.65 4.83 -7.95
CA ASN A 272 15.53 3.90 -7.97
C ASN A 272 14.27 4.49 -7.32
N GLY A 273 14.36 5.66 -6.69
CA GLY A 273 13.20 6.34 -6.12
C GLY A 273 12.70 5.70 -4.83
N PHE A 274 11.37 5.62 -4.67
CA PHE A 274 10.74 4.90 -3.57
C PHE A 274 10.67 3.40 -3.87
N ARG A 275 11.32 2.58 -3.06
CA ARG A 275 11.26 1.12 -3.19
C ARG A 275 10.74 0.49 -1.91
N SER A 276 9.63 -0.23 -2.03
CA SER A 276 9.10 -1.04 -0.94
C SER A 276 10.06 -2.17 -0.57
N ILE A 277 10.10 -2.54 0.71
CA ILE A 277 10.83 -3.71 1.21
C ILE A 277 9.80 -4.79 1.56
N ASP A 278 9.53 -5.68 0.60
CA ASP A 278 8.40 -6.63 0.65
C ASP A 278 8.81 -8.04 1.11
N SER A 279 10.02 -8.21 1.65
CA SER A 279 10.43 -9.47 2.29
C SER A 279 11.18 -9.25 3.59
N TYR A 280 10.99 -10.15 4.55
CA TYR A 280 11.68 -10.09 5.83
C TYR A 280 13.19 -10.28 5.69
N VAL A 281 13.64 -11.18 4.81
CA VAL A 281 15.07 -11.43 4.56
C VAL A 281 15.76 -10.13 4.17
N GLU A 282 15.19 -9.42 3.20
CA GLU A 282 15.74 -8.15 2.75
C GLU A 282 15.69 -7.06 3.84
N LEU A 283 14.58 -6.98 4.57
CA LEU A 283 14.45 -6.01 5.64
C LEU A 283 15.50 -6.25 6.73
N HIS A 284 15.69 -7.51 7.12
CA HIS A 284 16.63 -7.92 8.16
C HIS A 284 18.09 -7.66 7.77
N GLU A 285 18.43 -7.68 6.48
CA GLU A 285 19.75 -7.27 5.99
C GLU A 285 19.98 -5.75 6.08
N LYS A 286 18.90 -4.96 6.07
CA LYS A 286 18.96 -3.50 5.96
C LYS A 286 18.80 -2.76 7.26
N ILE A 287 18.11 -3.33 8.24
CA ILE A 287 17.82 -2.70 9.54
C ILE A 287 18.10 -3.66 10.70
N ASP A 288 18.42 -3.10 11.87
CA ASP A 288 18.52 -3.90 13.11
C ASP A 288 17.12 -4.12 13.70
N VAL A 289 16.42 -5.14 13.20
CA VAL A 289 15.05 -5.51 13.61
C VAL A 289 14.93 -5.70 15.12
N LEU A 290 16.00 -6.13 15.80
CA LEU A 290 15.99 -6.38 17.25
C LEU A 290 15.94 -5.09 18.08
N GLN A 291 16.20 -3.92 17.48
CA GLN A 291 16.05 -2.62 18.14
C GLN A 291 14.61 -2.12 18.15
N LEU A 292 13.69 -2.79 17.44
CA LEU A 292 12.26 -2.50 17.51
C LEU A 292 11.68 -2.97 18.85
N SER A 293 10.59 -2.33 19.29
CA SER A 293 9.86 -2.80 20.48
C SER A 293 9.27 -4.20 20.25
N PRO A 294 9.17 -5.07 21.27
CA PRO A 294 8.62 -6.43 21.12
C PRO A 294 7.30 -6.50 20.36
N ARG A 295 6.35 -5.60 20.61
CA ARG A 295 5.06 -5.54 19.88
C ARG A 295 5.22 -5.21 18.39
N ARG A 296 6.25 -4.45 18.01
CA ARG A 296 6.51 -4.09 16.61
C ARG A 296 7.17 -5.27 15.88
N ILE A 297 8.04 -6.02 16.57
CA ILE A 297 8.66 -7.24 16.04
C ILE A 297 7.61 -8.31 15.75
N ILE A 298 6.70 -8.59 16.67
CA ILE A 298 5.68 -9.63 16.44
C ILE A 298 4.72 -9.27 15.29
N ASN A 299 4.32 -8.00 15.19
CA ASN A 299 3.46 -7.53 14.10
C ASN A 299 4.21 -7.56 12.76
N LEU A 300 5.50 -7.20 12.74
CA LEU A 300 6.37 -7.29 11.56
C LEU A 300 6.50 -8.73 11.05
N LEU A 301 6.87 -9.65 11.94
CA LEU A 301 7.06 -11.05 11.58
C LEU A 301 5.75 -11.71 11.14
N ALA A 302 4.63 -11.34 11.78
CA ALA A 302 3.31 -11.79 11.35
C ALA A 302 2.94 -11.23 9.96
N GLY A 303 3.19 -9.94 9.70
CA GLY A 303 2.93 -9.29 8.41
C GLY A 303 3.74 -9.88 7.26
N PHE A 304 4.99 -10.29 7.49
CA PHE A 304 5.78 -11.03 6.49
C PHE A 304 5.49 -12.54 6.46
N TYR A 305 4.58 -13.04 7.31
CA TYR A 305 4.27 -14.45 7.46
C TYR A 305 5.47 -15.33 7.86
N GLU A 306 6.43 -14.77 8.60
CA GLU A 306 7.63 -15.44 9.11
C GLU A 306 7.31 -16.28 10.35
N THR A 307 6.37 -17.22 10.21
CA THR A 307 5.78 -17.99 11.30
C THR A 307 6.83 -18.78 12.09
N GLU A 308 7.84 -19.33 11.43
CA GLU A 308 8.91 -20.08 12.11
C GLU A 308 9.76 -19.15 13.00
N ILE A 309 10.12 -17.97 12.50
CA ILE A 309 10.89 -16.97 13.24
C ILE A 309 10.05 -16.41 14.38
N LEU A 310 8.78 -16.11 14.12
CA LEU A 310 7.83 -15.63 15.12
C LEU A 310 7.64 -16.66 16.24
N ASN A 311 7.50 -17.96 15.92
CA ASN A 311 7.45 -19.02 16.92
C ASN A 311 8.65 -18.92 17.88
N LYS A 312 9.88 -18.93 17.35
CA LYS A 312 11.12 -18.85 18.14
C LYS A 312 11.17 -17.58 18.99
N TYR A 313 10.87 -16.43 18.39
CA TYR A 313 10.87 -15.13 19.08
C TYR A 313 9.83 -15.08 20.21
N THR A 314 8.62 -15.58 19.95
CA THR A 314 7.52 -15.65 20.91
C THR A 314 7.92 -16.40 22.17
N LYS A 315 8.51 -17.60 22.03
CA LYS A 315 8.92 -18.41 23.19
C LYS A 315 10.03 -17.73 23.98
N ALA A 316 11.02 -17.15 23.30
CA ALA A 316 12.16 -16.52 23.95
C ALA A 316 11.77 -15.21 24.68
N ASN A 317 10.75 -14.49 24.20
CA ASN A 317 10.44 -13.14 24.66
C ASN A 317 9.03 -12.96 25.21
N PHE A 318 8.29 -14.05 25.49
CA PHE A 318 6.87 -14.02 25.85
C PHE A 318 6.52 -12.93 26.89
N ASP A 319 7.26 -12.87 28.00
CA ASP A 319 6.97 -11.94 29.09
C ASP A 319 7.20 -10.47 28.68
N ASN A 320 8.27 -10.21 27.91
CA ASN A 320 8.56 -8.87 27.39
C ASN A 320 7.53 -8.44 26.35
N ILE A 321 7.09 -9.37 25.51
CA ILE A 321 6.05 -9.13 24.52
C ILE A 321 4.74 -8.76 25.21
N TYR A 322 4.29 -9.52 26.20
CA TYR A 322 3.04 -9.23 26.90
C TYR A 322 3.11 -7.99 27.77
N LYS A 323 4.28 -7.70 28.36
CA LYS A 323 4.50 -6.43 29.06
C LYS A 323 4.33 -5.23 28.12
N ASP A 324 4.91 -5.32 26.91
CA ASP A 324 4.80 -4.26 25.91
C ASP A 324 3.39 -4.17 25.31
N LEU A 325 2.75 -5.31 24.99
CA LEU A 325 1.36 -5.34 24.53
C LEU A 325 0.42 -4.69 25.54
N LEU A 326 0.42 -5.11 26.80
CA LEU A 326 -0.49 -4.58 27.83
C LEU A 326 -0.23 -3.10 28.17
N ALA A 327 0.97 -2.59 27.90
CA ALA A 327 1.30 -1.18 28.12
C ALA A 327 0.78 -0.26 27.01
N ASN A 328 0.58 -0.79 25.80
CA ASN A 328 0.18 -0.01 24.64
C ASN A 328 -1.25 -0.34 24.20
N TYR A 329 -1.68 -1.57 24.39
CA TYR A 329 -2.95 -2.12 23.92
C TYR A 329 -3.72 -2.70 25.12
N TRP A 330 -5.03 -2.45 25.12
CA TRP A 330 -5.95 -3.25 25.91
C TRP A 330 -6.04 -4.67 25.31
N TRP A 331 -6.86 -5.56 25.87
CA TRP A 331 -7.19 -6.79 25.16
C TRP A 331 -8.01 -6.47 23.90
N LEU A 332 -7.59 -7.07 22.78
CA LEU A 332 -8.05 -6.85 21.42
C LEU A 332 -8.35 -8.21 20.78
N LEU A 333 -9.35 -8.88 21.35
CA LEU A 333 -9.89 -10.16 20.86
C LEU A 333 -10.82 -9.91 19.68
N HIS A 334 -10.59 -10.56 18.54
CA HIS A 334 -11.54 -10.39 17.44
C HIS A 334 -11.75 -11.52 16.45
N HIS A 335 -10.86 -12.50 16.33
CA HIS A 335 -11.20 -13.68 15.55
C HIS A 335 -12.29 -14.45 16.32
N THR A 336 -13.55 -14.14 16.01
CA THR A 336 -14.73 -14.68 16.66
C THR A 336 -14.85 -16.17 16.38
N PHE A 337 -15.15 -16.89 17.45
CA PHE A 337 -15.40 -18.33 17.50
C PHE A 337 -16.77 -18.70 16.90
N ASP A 338 -16.98 -18.46 15.61
CA ASP A 338 -18.16 -19.00 14.93
C ASP A 338 -17.80 -20.00 13.83
N ASP A 339 -18.53 -21.10 13.87
CA ASP A 339 -18.54 -22.19 12.88
C ASP A 339 -19.33 -21.76 11.63
N ASN A 340 -19.08 -20.56 11.12
CA ASN A 340 -19.62 -20.18 9.82
C ASN A 340 -18.58 -20.54 8.75
N ILE A 341 -19.05 -21.23 7.73
CA ILE A 341 -18.27 -21.82 6.62
C ILE A 341 -17.31 -20.82 5.94
N PHE A 342 -17.51 -19.51 6.10
CA PHE A 342 -16.72 -18.44 5.48
C PHE A 342 -15.97 -17.53 6.48
N GLN A 343 -16.06 -17.77 7.79
CA GLN A 343 -15.24 -17.09 8.79
C GLN A 343 -14.21 -18.07 9.32
N THR A 344 -12.93 -17.76 9.07
CA THR A 344 -11.80 -18.59 9.40
C THR A 344 -11.64 -18.76 10.91
N SER A 345 -12.29 -19.79 11.43
CA SER A 345 -12.12 -20.20 12.82
C SER A 345 -10.63 -20.44 13.08
N LEU A 346 -10.12 -19.88 14.18
CA LEU A 346 -8.91 -20.37 14.82
C LEU A 346 -9.23 -21.79 15.32
N ALA A 347 -9.23 -22.77 14.41
CA ALA A 347 -10.05 -23.98 14.28
C ALA A 347 -10.14 -24.98 15.46
N SER A 348 -10.26 -24.50 16.70
CA SER A 348 -10.67 -25.31 17.84
C SER A 348 -11.43 -24.51 18.90
N SER A 349 -12.29 -25.22 19.62
CA SER A 349 -13.11 -24.73 20.73
C SER A 349 -12.29 -24.05 21.83
N ILE A 350 -12.79 -22.99 22.48
CA ILE A 350 -12.15 -22.37 23.67
C ILE A 350 -11.90 -23.37 24.81
N GLU A 351 -12.58 -24.51 24.80
CA GLU A 351 -12.41 -25.55 25.82
C GLU A 351 -10.99 -26.12 25.84
N ASP A 352 -10.33 -26.21 24.68
CA ASP A 352 -8.99 -26.77 24.58
C ASP A 352 -7.89 -25.80 25.03
N LEU A 353 -8.21 -24.50 25.17
CA LEU A 353 -7.29 -23.49 25.64
C LEU A 353 -7.05 -23.69 27.14
N ALA A 354 -5.78 -23.66 27.53
CA ALA A 354 -5.38 -23.69 28.94
C ALA A 354 -5.51 -22.29 29.54
N ILE A 355 -6.73 -21.76 29.52
CA ILE A 355 -7.14 -20.50 30.16
C ILE A 355 -8.13 -20.79 31.29
N SER A 356 -8.31 -19.84 32.21
CA SER A 356 -9.17 -19.98 33.39
C SER A 356 -10.65 -20.15 33.06
N ASP A 357 -11.39 -20.83 33.93
CA ASP A 357 -12.85 -20.99 33.80
C ASP A 357 -13.58 -19.65 33.89
N GLU A 358 -13.05 -18.68 34.64
CA GLU A 358 -13.55 -17.31 34.70
C GLU A 358 -13.56 -16.67 33.30
N ILE A 359 -12.43 -16.72 32.60
CA ILE A 359 -12.31 -16.20 31.24
C ILE A 359 -13.18 -17.00 30.26
N LYS A 360 -13.21 -18.34 30.34
CA LYS A 360 -14.07 -19.17 29.48
C LYS A 360 -15.54 -18.81 29.66
N ASN A 361 -15.99 -18.63 30.90
CA ASN A 361 -17.36 -18.22 31.22
C ASN A 361 -17.66 -16.81 30.69
N ALA A 362 -16.74 -15.86 30.86
CA ALA A 362 -16.88 -14.51 30.31
C ALA A 362 -17.01 -14.53 28.77
N LEU A 363 -16.17 -15.29 28.07
CA LEU A 363 -16.25 -15.45 26.61
C LEU A 363 -17.60 -16.04 26.16
N ARG A 364 -18.12 -17.04 26.88
CA ARG A 364 -19.46 -17.61 26.60
C ARG A 364 -20.57 -16.58 26.84
N ALA A 365 -20.47 -15.78 27.90
CA ALA A 365 -21.43 -14.73 28.22
C ALA A 365 -21.44 -13.63 27.14
N ILE A 366 -20.26 -13.18 26.68
CA ILE A 366 -20.12 -12.25 25.54
C ILE A 366 -20.81 -12.82 24.29
N LYS A 367 -20.55 -14.10 23.95
CA LYS A 367 -21.18 -14.77 22.79
C LYS A 367 -22.72 -14.78 22.89
N LYS A 368 -23.25 -14.95 24.11
CA LYS A 368 -24.69 -14.92 24.38
C LYS A 368 -25.27 -13.51 24.56
N ARG A 369 -24.43 -12.46 24.49
CA ARG A 369 -24.79 -11.06 24.81
C ARG A 369 -25.31 -10.88 26.24
N GLU A 370 -24.79 -11.69 27.17
CA GLU A 370 -25.08 -11.66 28.61
C GLU A 370 -24.06 -10.81 29.38
N LEU A 371 -22.93 -10.47 28.76
CA LEU A 371 -21.87 -9.62 29.27
C LEU A 371 -21.49 -8.62 28.17
N GLU A 372 -21.21 -7.36 28.52
CA GLU A 372 -20.66 -6.38 27.61
C GLU A 372 -19.12 -6.47 27.60
N TRP A 373 -18.50 -6.08 26.48
CA TRP A 373 -17.03 -6.10 26.37
C TRP A 373 -16.37 -5.21 27.43
N ASP A 374 -16.95 -4.07 27.78
CA ASP A 374 -16.39 -3.16 28.81
C ASP A 374 -16.33 -3.82 30.21
N ASP A 375 -17.17 -4.82 30.47
CA ASP A 375 -17.23 -5.56 31.73
C ASP A 375 -16.39 -6.85 31.71
N PHE A 376 -15.60 -7.07 30.65
CA PHE A 376 -14.77 -8.28 30.52
C PHE A 376 -13.65 -8.32 31.58
N PRO A 377 -13.39 -9.49 32.22
CA PRO A 377 -12.38 -9.59 33.27
C PRO A 377 -10.97 -9.14 32.82
N PRO A 378 -10.17 -8.50 33.70
CA PRO A 378 -8.82 -8.09 33.37
C PRO A 378 -7.92 -9.27 32.96
N ILE A 379 -7.43 -9.25 31.72
CA ILE A 379 -6.61 -10.35 31.17
C ILE A 379 -5.20 -10.42 31.76
N VAL A 380 -4.75 -9.41 32.49
CA VAL A 380 -3.40 -9.37 33.08
C VAL A 380 -3.14 -10.57 33.98
N TRP A 381 -4.17 -11.06 34.66
CA TRP A 381 -4.11 -12.24 35.52
C TRP A 381 -4.10 -13.56 34.73
N GLU A 382 -4.50 -13.52 33.47
CA GLU A 382 -4.57 -14.69 32.59
C GLU A 382 -3.25 -14.96 31.86
N ILE A 383 -2.33 -13.99 31.79
CA ILE A 383 -1.05 -14.11 31.08
C ILE A 383 -0.24 -15.37 31.47
N PRO A 384 -0.15 -15.79 32.75
CA PRO A 384 0.54 -17.03 33.11
C PRO A 384 -0.09 -18.29 32.50
N ASN A 385 -1.42 -18.37 32.48
CA ASN A 385 -2.16 -19.47 31.87
C ASN A 385 -2.00 -19.45 30.35
N LEU A 386 -2.07 -18.27 29.73
CA LEU A 386 -1.83 -18.10 28.31
C LEU A 386 -0.40 -18.49 27.92
N LYS A 387 0.60 -18.19 28.76
CA LYS A 387 1.98 -18.67 28.58
C LYS A 387 2.02 -20.19 28.59
N LYS A 388 1.39 -20.82 29.58
CA LYS A 388 1.28 -22.29 29.65
C LYS A 388 0.59 -22.85 28.41
N ASN A 389 -0.47 -22.21 27.92
CA ASN A 389 -1.16 -22.59 26.69
C ASN A 389 -0.25 -22.49 25.47
N CYS A 390 0.41 -21.34 25.31
CA CYS A 390 1.38 -21.08 24.25
C CYS A 390 2.49 -22.12 24.25
N PHE A 391 2.97 -22.57 25.42
CA PHE A 391 4.11 -23.49 25.54
C PHE A 391 3.72 -24.97 25.49
N LYS A 392 2.44 -25.30 25.20
CA LYS A 392 1.99 -26.69 24.99
C LYS A 392 2.71 -27.38 23.83
N GLN A 393 3.07 -26.62 22.81
CA GLN A 393 3.81 -27.09 21.64
C GLN A 393 5.12 -26.30 21.53
N GLU A 394 6.17 -26.93 21.02
CA GLU A 394 7.44 -26.25 20.75
C GLU A 394 7.28 -25.24 19.62
N THR A 395 6.59 -25.64 18.55
CA THR A 395 6.25 -24.82 17.38
C THR A 395 4.80 -25.05 16.97
N TYR A 396 4.19 -24.02 16.38
CA TYR A 396 2.88 -24.09 15.72
C TYR A 396 3.09 -23.98 14.20
N ASP A 397 2.30 -24.73 13.43
CA ASP A 397 2.55 -24.93 11.99
C ASP A 397 2.02 -23.80 11.10
N SER A 398 1.15 -22.95 11.66
CA SER A 398 0.51 -21.83 10.96
C SER A 398 0.50 -20.57 11.83
N LEU A 399 0.42 -19.40 11.18
CA LEU A 399 0.32 -18.14 11.90
C LEU A 399 -0.97 -18.12 12.74
N LYS A 400 -2.07 -18.64 12.19
CA LYS A 400 -3.35 -18.78 12.91
C LYS A 400 -3.22 -19.61 14.18
N GLU A 401 -2.60 -20.79 14.14
CA GLU A 401 -2.39 -21.62 15.33
C GLU A 401 -1.50 -20.93 16.37
N LEU A 402 -0.42 -20.27 15.92
CA LEU A 402 0.47 -19.53 16.81
C LEU A 402 -0.28 -18.38 17.50
N VAL A 403 -1.03 -17.59 16.73
CA VAL A 403 -1.81 -16.46 17.24
C VAL A 403 -2.89 -16.93 18.19
N ARG A 404 -3.63 -17.99 17.84
CA ARG A 404 -4.62 -18.63 18.72
C ARG A 404 -4.03 -18.98 20.07
N ASN A 405 -2.88 -19.63 20.08
CA ASN A 405 -2.35 -20.23 21.30
C ASN A 405 -1.48 -19.29 22.13
N CYS A 406 -0.81 -18.33 21.49
CA CYS A 406 0.16 -17.45 22.13
C CYS A 406 -0.28 -15.99 22.20
N TYR A 407 -1.16 -15.55 21.31
CA TYR A 407 -1.58 -14.16 21.16
C TYR A 407 -3.10 -14.00 21.24
N PHE A 408 -3.76 -14.95 21.91
CA PHE A 408 -5.21 -15.06 21.93
C PHE A 408 -5.90 -13.71 22.12
N PHE A 409 -5.57 -12.99 23.21
CA PHE A 409 -6.17 -11.70 23.53
C PHE A 409 -5.74 -10.51 22.67
N HIS A 410 -4.80 -10.69 21.75
CA HIS A 410 -4.32 -9.64 20.85
C HIS A 410 -4.31 -10.15 19.42
N SER A 411 -5.21 -11.07 19.09
CA SER A 411 -5.22 -11.76 17.80
C SER A 411 -5.32 -10.78 16.64
N ALA A 412 -6.16 -9.74 16.79
CA ALA A 412 -6.38 -8.71 15.78
C ALA A 412 -5.13 -7.90 15.45
N TYR A 413 -4.13 -7.86 16.35
CA TYR A 413 -2.90 -7.11 16.13
C TYR A 413 -1.87 -7.88 15.31
N LEU A 414 -1.97 -9.21 15.24
CA LEU A 414 -1.06 -10.07 14.48
C LEU A 414 -1.72 -10.66 13.23
N LEU A 415 -3.04 -10.82 13.23
CA LEU A 415 -3.80 -11.27 12.09
C LEU A 415 -4.58 -10.09 11.55
N ASP A 416 -4.15 -9.60 10.39
CA ASP A 416 -4.99 -8.73 9.59
C ASP A 416 -6.12 -9.59 9.02
N TYR A 417 -7.38 -9.25 9.33
CA TYR A 417 -8.55 -9.98 8.84
C TYR A 417 -8.63 -10.02 7.32
N THR A 418 -7.98 -9.05 6.66
CA THR A 418 -8.16 -8.84 5.24
C THR A 418 -7.30 -9.79 4.41
N PHE A 419 -6.07 -10.15 4.81
CA PHE A 419 -5.14 -10.87 3.91
C PHE A 419 -5.14 -10.30 2.47
N TRP A 420 -5.45 -9.00 2.27
CA TRP A 420 -5.65 -8.42 0.93
C TRP A 420 -4.35 -8.16 0.19
N ASP A 421 -3.19 -8.33 0.83
CA ASP A 421 -1.91 -7.99 0.21
C ASP A 421 -1.52 -8.99 -0.90
N GLY A 422 -1.73 -8.56 -2.15
CA GLY A 422 -1.36 -9.31 -3.35
C GLY A 422 0.15 -9.58 -3.47
N LYS A 423 1.01 -8.78 -2.80
CA LYS A 423 2.47 -8.92 -2.89
C LYS A 423 2.98 -10.23 -2.31
N TRP A 424 2.26 -10.80 -1.33
CA TRP A 424 2.64 -12.10 -0.78
C TRP A 424 2.74 -13.17 -1.89
N PHE A 425 1.80 -13.17 -2.86
CA PHE A 425 1.84 -14.09 -3.99
C PHE A 425 3.07 -13.84 -4.89
N ALA A 426 3.52 -12.60 -5.07
CA ALA A 426 4.71 -12.33 -5.88
C ALA A 426 6.03 -12.69 -5.18
N ASN A 427 6.02 -12.93 -3.86
CA ASN A 427 7.23 -13.14 -3.05
C ASN A 427 7.35 -14.53 -2.43
N GLN A 428 6.25 -15.25 -2.24
CA GLN A 428 6.27 -16.60 -1.67
C GLN A 428 6.96 -17.61 -2.61
N THR A 429 7.69 -18.56 -2.04
CA THR A 429 8.42 -19.61 -2.79
C THR A 429 8.00 -21.04 -2.41
N LYS A 430 7.01 -21.17 -1.52
CA LYS A 430 6.63 -22.43 -0.88
C LYS A 430 5.64 -23.23 -1.72
N TYR A 431 4.66 -22.57 -2.31
CA TYR A 431 3.53 -23.19 -3.02
C TYR A 431 3.74 -23.09 -4.52
N LYS A 432 3.66 -24.22 -5.22
CA LYS A 432 4.06 -24.33 -6.63
C LYS A 432 2.93 -24.07 -7.61
N ASP A 433 1.71 -24.35 -7.20
CA ASP A 433 0.52 -24.26 -8.04
C ASP A 433 -0.72 -23.85 -7.22
N SER A 434 -1.85 -23.71 -7.92
CA SER A 434 -3.14 -23.38 -7.30
C SER A 434 -3.61 -24.43 -6.28
N LYS A 435 -3.27 -25.71 -6.47
CA LYS A 435 -3.60 -26.79 -5.54
C LYS A 435 -2.80 -26.69 -4.25
N ASP A 436 -1.50 -26.43 -4.32
CA ASP A 436 -0.64 -26.22 -3.16
C ASP A 436 -1.11 -25.01 -2.34
N LEU A 437 -1.48 -23.90 -3.00
CA LEU A 437 -2.03 -22.72 -2.35
C LEU A 437 -3.34 -23.00 -1.61
N LEU A 438 -4.19 -23.85 -2.18
CA LEU A 438 -5.48 -24.19 -1.57
C LEU A 438 -5.35 -25.22 -0.45
N ASN A 439 -4.48 -26.23 -0.62
CA ASN A 439 -4.46 -27.42 0.24
C ASN A 439 -3.26 -27.49 1.20
N ALA A 440 -2.08 -27.04 0.77
CA ALA A 440 -0.87 -27.08 1.59
C ALA A 440 -0.71 -25.84 2.47
N ASP A 441 -1.35 -24.72 2.11
CA ASP A 441 -1.37 -23.53 2.95
C ASP A 441 -2.34 -23.68 4.12
N LYS A 442 -1.81 -24.04 5.29
CA LYS A 442 -2.60 -24.18 6.53
C LYS A 442 -3.29 -22.88 6.95
N ASP A 443 -2.73 -21.72 6.58
CA ASP A 443 -3.34 -20.42 6.86
C ASP A 443 -4.48 -20.08 5.90
N LYS A 444 -4.69 -20.85 4.80
CA LYS A 444 -5.74 -20.63 3.79
C LYS A 444 -5.74 -19.21 3.20
N ARG A 445 -4.55 -18.67 2.91
CA ARG A 445 -4.41 -17.26 2.47
C ARG A 445 -5.01 -17.01 1.10
N PHE A 446 -4.80 -17.92 0.15
CA PHE A 446 -5.36 -17.76 -1.19
C PHE A 446 -6.89 -17.73 -1.17
N GLU A 447 -7.51 -18.63 -0.42
CA GLU A 447 -8.96 -18.69 -0.24
C GLU A 447 -9.52 -17.41 0.37
N GLN A 448 -8.92 -16.92 1.47
CA GLN A 448 -9.33 -15.65 2.11
C GLN A 448 -9.08 -14.43 1.23
N PHE A 449 -7.98 -14.41 0.47
CA PHE A 449 -7.70 -13.35 -0.46
C PHE A 449 -8.82 -13.27 -1.50
N LEU A 450 -9.20 -14.39 -2.12
CA LEU A 450 -10.28 -14.44 -3.10
C LEU A 450 -11.66 -14.08 -2.52
N ASP A 451 -11.99 -14.54 -1.32
CA ASP A 451 -13.27 -14.20 -0.65
C ASP A 451 -13.43 -12.68 -0.47
N ASN A 452 -12.31 -12.00 -0.28
CA ASN A 452 -12.28 -10.57 -0.07
C ASN A 452 -12.18 -9.74 -1.36
N THR A 453 -11.48 -10.24 -2.38
CA THR A 453 -11.19 -9.48 -3.61
C THR A 453 -12.10 -9.84 -4.78
N ILE A 454 -12.94 -10.86 -4.63
CA ILE A 454 -13.93 -11.27 -5.63
C ILE A 454 -15.34 -11.19 -5.05
N TRP A 455 -16.28 -10.76 -5.88
CA TRP A 455 -17.70 -10.78 -5.55
C TRP A 455 -18.19 -12.19 -5.21
N ASN A 456 -18.57 -12.40 -3.96
CA ASN A 456 -19.24 -13.62 -3.51
C ASN A 456 -20.73 -13.61 -3.94
N ILE A 457 -20.98 -13.71 -5.25
CA ILE A 457 -22.32 -13.81 -5.85
C ILE A 457 -22.75 -15.27 -6.00
N LYS A 458 -24.07 -15.51 -6.00
CA LYS A 458 -24.62 -16.84 -6.27
C LYS A 458 -24.11 -17.37 -7.60
N SER A 459 -23.75 -18.65 -7.65
CA SER A 459 -23.35 -19.27 -8.91
C SER A 459 -24.51 -19.22 -9.92
N PHE A 460 -24.16 -19.08 -11.20
CA PHE A 460 -25.12 -19.08 -12.32
C PHE A 460 -25.63 -20.48 -12.65
N ASN A 461 -24.97 -21.50 -12.12
CA ASN A 461 -25.19 -22.88 -12.44
C ASN A 461 -25.48 -23.63 -11.13
N TRP A 462 -26.70 -24.15 -10.99
CA TRP A 462 -27.20 -25.03 -9.93
C TRP A 462 -27.65 -24.33 -8.63
N GLU A 463 -28.70 -24.90 -8.03
CA GLU A 463 -29.58 -24.28 -7.03
C GLU A 463 -28.93 -23.93 -5.67
N GLU A 464 -27.64 -24.21 -5.47
CA GLU A 464 -26.88 -23.93 -4.24
C GLU A 464 -25.38 -23.64 -4.53
N GLY A 465 -24.79 -22.66 -3.84
CA GLY A 465 -23.35 -22.30 -3.91
C GLY A 465 -23.05 -20.90 -4.50
N THR A 466 -21.79 -20.48 -4.40
CA THR A 466 -21.31 -19.18 -4.88
C THR A 466 -20.27 -19.31 -6.00
N VAL A 467 -20.01 -18.22 -6.71
CA VAL A 467 -18.97 -18.18 -7.75
C VAL A 467 -17.57 -18.37 -7.15
N LEU A 468 -17.37 -17.96 -5.90
CA LEU A 468 -16.14 -18.26 -5.16
C LEU A 468 -15.99 -19.77 -4.94
N ASP A 469 -17.05 -20.46 -4.48
CA ASP A 469 -17.03 -21.92 -4.31
C ASP A 469 -16.63 -22.62 -5.62
N GLU A 470 -17.14 -22.11 -6.75
CA GLU A 470 -16.80 -22.62 -8.06
C GLU A 470 -15.33 -22.38 -8.44
N LEU A 471 -14.78 -21.19 -8.22
CA LEU A 471 -13.35 -20.92 -8.42
C LEU A 471 -12.47 -21.82 -7.56
N LEU A 472 -12.80 -21.97 -6.28
CA LEU A 472 -12.03 -22.80 -5.35
C LEU A 472 -12.02 -24.27 -5.81
N SER A 473 -13.17 -24.81 -6.22
CA SER A 473 -13.24 -26.18 -6.74
C SER A 473 -12.44 -26.40 -8.04
N ILE A 474 -12.34 -25.38 -8.90
CA ILE A 474 -11.50 -25.40 -10.10
C ILE A 474 -9.99 -25.49 -9.77
N PHE A 475 -9.56 -24.91 -8.65
CA PHE A 475 -8.15 -24.82 -8.26
C PHE A 475 -7.64 -26.04 -7.47
N GLU A 476 -8.44 -27.09 -7.29
CA GLU A 476 -8.03 -28.30 -6.53
C GLU A 476 -7.06 -29.25 -7.27
N ARG A 477 -6.73 -29.01 -8.55
CA ARG A 477 -5.93 -29.94 -9.39
C ARG A 477 -4.41 -29.69 -9.37
N ALA A 478 -3.63 -30.77 -9.35
CA ALA A 478 -2.15 -30.80 -9.27
C ALA A 478 -1.37 -30.36 -10.54
N ASN A 479 -1.98 -29.56 -11.42
CA ASN A 479 -1.35 -29.01 -12.63
C ASN A 479 -1.79 -27.54 -12.85
N GLY A 480 -2.17 -26.84 -11.78
CA GLY A 480 -2.53 -25.43 -11.88
C GLY A 480 -1.34 -24.57 -12.30
N GLY A 481 -1.60 -23.52 -13.08
CA GLY A 481 -0.57 -22.53 -13.39
C GLY A 481 -0.33 -21.60 -12.20
N TYR A 482 0.93 -21.26 -11.98
CA TYR A 482 1.33 -20.17 -11.10
C TYR A 482 2.46 -19.39 -11.76
N THR A 483 2.16 -18.20 -12.25
CA THR A 483 3.10 -17.38 -13.01
C THR A 483 3.22 -16.00 -12.39
N ILE A 484 4.44 -15.60 -12.07
CA ILE A 484 4.76 -14.26 -11.54
C ILE A 484 5.35 -13.43 -12.67
N SER A 485 4.91 -12.19 -12.84
CA SER A 485 5.51 -11.27 -13.80
C SER A 485 6.97 -10.95 -13.44
N LYS A 486 7.79 -10.61 -14.44
CA LYS A 486 9.23 -10.30 -14.21
C LYS A 486 9.46 -9.13 -13.27
N ASP A 487 8.57 -8.16 -13.29
CA ASP A 487 8.57 -6.97 -12.43
C ASP A 487 7.74 -7.16 -11.15
N LYS A 488 7.23 -8.37 -10.92
CA LYS A 488 6.41 -8.76 -9.76
C LYS A 488 5.09 -8.02 -9.59
N LYS A 489 4.67 -7.20 -10.57
CA LYS A 489 3.44 -6.41 -10.55
C LYS A 489 2.15 -7.22 -10.68
N TYR A 490 2.23 -8.43 -11.20
CA TYR A 490 1.07 -9.30 -11.29
C TYR A 490 1.42 -10.79 -11.13
N VAL A 491 0.45 -11.54 -10.63
CA VAL A 491 0.51 -13.00 -10.49
C VAL A 491 -0.72 -13.61 -11.18
N VAL A 492 -0.49 -14.66 -11.95
CA VAL A 492 -1.53 -15.41 -12.66
C VAL A 492 -1.61 -16.81 -12.06
N ILE A 493 -2.79 -17.15 -11.54
CA ILE A 493 -3.08 -18.44 -10.94
C ILE A 493 -4.18 -19.10 -11.76
N SER A 494 -3.97 -20.33 -12.23
CA SER A 494 -4.94 -21.01 -13.08
C SER A 494 -5.16 -22.47 -12.67
N GLY A 495 -6.25 -23.06 -13.14
CA GLY A 495 -6.61 -24.44 -12.86
C GLY A 495 -7.77 -24.96 -13.71
N CYS A 496 -8.11 -26.24 -13.52
CA CYS A 496 -9.30 -26.87 -14.11
C CYS A 496 -9.90 -27.90 -13.15
N GLU A 497 -11.24 -28.01 -13.19
CA GLU A 497 -12.04 -28.80 -12.25
C GLU A 497 -11.65 -30.30 -12.26
N TYR A 498 -11.65 -30.90 -11.07
CA TYR A 498 -11.29 -32.31 -10.89
C TYR A 498 -12.25 -33.23 -11.67
N LYS A 499 -11.69 -34.14 -12.49
CA LYS A 499 -12.39 -35.08 -13.40
C LYS A 499 -13.12 -34.44 -14.60
N ASN A 500 -13.23 -33.12 -14.69
CA ASN A 500 -13.94 -32.44 -15.78
C ASN A 500 -13.26 -31.11 -16.18
N CYS A 501 -12.15 -31.17 -16.94
CA CYS A 501 -11.44 -29.94 -17.35
C CYS A 501 -12.12 -29.12 -18.44
N THR A 502 -13.43 -29.35 -18.67
CA THR A 502 -14.28 -28.45 -19.44
C THR A 502 -14.55 -27.15 -18.67
N LYS A 503 -14.52 -27.19 -17.33
CA LYS A 503 -14.45 -26.00 -16.48
C LYS A 503 -13.01 -25.63 -16.18
N LYS A 504 -12.64 -24.41 -16.54
CA LYS A 504 -11.30 -23.86 -16.27
C LYS A 504 -11.41 -22.47 -15.68
N GLY A 505 -10.43 -22.12 -14.86
CA GLY A 505 -10.40 -20.84 -14.16
C GLY A 505 -9.03 -20.21 -14.22
N LEU A 506 -9.04 -18.88 -14.20
CA LEU A 506 -7.86 -18.04 -14.12
C LEU A 506 -8.17 -16.90 -13.16
N VAL A 507 -7.24 -16.64 -12.25
CA VAL A 507 -7.21 -15.49 -11.37
C VAL A 507 -5.97 -14.68 -11.72
N PHE A 508 -6.18 -13.40 -12.00
CA PHE A 508 -5.13 -12.42 -12.22
C PHE A 508 -5.11 -11.47 -11.02
N ILE A 509 -3.98 -11.43 -10.32
CA ILE A 509 -3.76 -10.62 -9.12
C ILE A 509 -2.80 -9.50 -9.48
N GLU A 510 -3.24 -8.26 -9.33
CA GLU A 510 -2.36 -7.10 -9.35
C GLU A 510 -1.80 -6.88 -7.95
N THR A 511 -0.47 -6.88 -7.84
CA THR A 511 0.23 -6.85 -6.55
C THR A 511 0.53 -5.44 -6.05
N GLU A 512 0.36 -4.42 -6.91
CA GLU A 512 0.54 -3.01 -6.57
C GLU A 512 -0.61 -2.18 -7.15
N ILE A 513 -1.47 -1.63 -6.30
CA ILE A 513 -2.32 -0.49 -6.66
C ILE A 513 -1.96 0.68 -5.76
N ASP A 514 -1.73 1.84 -6.37
CA ASP A 514 -1.21 3.08 -5.77
C ASP A 514 -2.28 3.85 -4.95
N THR A 515 -3.26 3.13 -4.41
CA THR A 515 -4.32 3.63 -3.52
C THR A 515 -4.44 2.66 -2.35
N ASP A 516 -5.24 2.98 -1.34
CA ASP A 516 -5.49 2.11 -0.17
C ASP A 516 -6.11 0.72 -0.50
N ASN A 517 -6.04 0.26 -1.76
CA ASN A 517 -6.49 -1.02 -2.28
C ASN A 517 -5.29 -1.98 -2.31
N LEU A 518 -5.27 -2.92 -1.38
CA LEU A 518 -4.18 -3.86 -1.10
C LEU A 518 -3.93 -4.93 -2.20
N GLY A 519 -4.65 -4.87 -3.31
CA GLY A 519 -4.48 -5.71 -4.49
C GLY A 519 -5.79 -5.77 -5.27
N SER A 520 -5.73 -5.85 -6.60
CA SER A 520 -6.92 -6.05 -7.44
C SER A 520 -6.95 -7.46 -7.98
N THR A 521 -8.15 -8.01 -8.08
CA THR A 521 -8.36 -9.36 -8.60
C THR A 521 -9.31 -9.33 -9.77
N ILE A 522 -8.90 -10.01 -10.84
CA ILE A 522 -9.75 -10.32 -11.98
C ILE A 522 -9.86 -11.84 -12.06
N ALA A 523 -11.05 -12.36 -11.82
CA ALA A 523 -11.34 -13.78 -11.96
C ALA A 523 -12.03 -14.05 -13.30
N LEU A 524 -11.64 -15.13 -13.95
CA LEU A 524 -12.23 -15.63 -15.18
C LEU A 524 -12.58 -17.10 -14.99
N ILE A 525 -13.85 -17.44 -15.24
CA ILE A 525 -14.33 -18.82 -15.29
C ILE A 525 -14.84 -19.10 -16.70
N ARG A 526 -14.37 -20.19 -17.29
CA ARG A 526 -14.97 -20.76 -18.49
C ARG A 526 -15.94 -21.87 -18.08
N HIS A 527 -17.18 -21.77 -18.55
CA HIS A 527 -18.13 -22.86 -18.50
C HIS A 527 -18.36 -23.38 -19.90
N LEU A 528 -18.09 -24.67 -20.16
CA LEU A 528 -18.37 -25.29 -21.46
C LEU A 528 -19.86 -25.68 -21.63
N ASP A 529 -20.54 -25.97 -20.54
CA ASP A 529 -21.89 -26.58 -20.56
C ASP A 529 -23.01 -25.63 -20.12
N TYR A 530 -22.69 -24.37 -19.76
CA TYR A 530 -23.69 -23.38 -19.33
C TYR A 530 -24.35 -22.65 -20.51
N GLN A 531 -25.69 -22.73 -20.60
CA GLN A 531 -26.50 -22.05 -21.62
C GLN A 531 -27.85 -21.58 -21.07
N PRO A 532 -28.03 -20.29 -20.72
CA PRO A 532 -29.33 -19.79 -20.24
C PRO A 532 -30.42 -19.75 -21.33
N ASP A 533 -30.03 -19.73 -22.62
CA ASP A 533 -30.94 -19.40 -23.74
C ASP A 533 -31.18 -20.54 -24.75
N LYS A 534 -30.90 -21.82 -24.44
CA LYS A 534 -31.00 -22.90 -25.45
C LYS A 534 -32.04 -23.99 -25.18
N SER A 535 -32.53 -24.51 -26.32
CA SER A 535 -33.51 -25.58 -26.50
C SER A 535 -32.90 -26.94 -26.91
N ASP A 536 -31.57 -27.06 -27.11
CA ASP A 536 -30.86 -28.32 -27.42
C ASP A 536 -29.69 -28.56 -26.46
N ALA A 537 -29.84 -29.54 -25.58
CA ALA A 537 -28.88 -29.94 -24.55
C ALA A 537 -27.56 -30.52 -25.07
N ARG A 538 -27.39 -30.71 -26.40
CA ARG A 538 -26.16 -31.26 -27.01
C ARG A 538 -25.18 -30.19 -27.48
N THR A 539 -25.52 -28.91 -27.40
CA THR A 539 -24.62 -27.84 -27.85
C THR A 539 -23.78 -27.34 -26.68
N GLN A 540 -22.46 -27.34 -26.78
CA GLN A 540 -21.57 -26.70 -25.81
C GLN A 540 -21.49 -25.18 -26.07
N SER A 541 -21.32 -24.36 -25.02
CA SER A 541 -21.05 -22.91 -25.11
C SER A 541 -19.71 -22.64 -24.45
N ASP A 542 -18.79 -21.96 -25.12
CA ASP A 542 -17.56 -21.48 -24.49
C ASP A 542 -17.79 -20.13 -23.81
N ASP A 543 -18.80 -20.03 -22.95
CA ASP A 543 -19.13 -18.75 -22.31
C ASP A 543 -18.13 -18.45 -21.19
N TRP A 544 -17.71 -17.19 -21.11
CA TRP A 544 -16.80 -16.73 -20.05
C TRP A 544 -17.52 -15.82 -19.08
N LEU A 545 -17.32 -16.10 -17.79
CA LEU A 545 -17.66 -15.20 -16.70
C LEU A 545 -16.38 -14.51 -16.25
N ILE A 546 -16.38 -13.18 -16.24
CA ILE A 546 -15.26 -12.37 -15.74
C ILE A 546 -15.78 -11.46 -14.62
N LEU A 547 -15.03 -11.37 -13.53
CA LEU A 547 -15.42 -10.68 -12.32
C LEU A 547 -14.27 -9.79 -11.86
N SER A 548 -14.59 -8.56 -11.44
CA SER A 548 -13.66 -7.70 -10.72
C SER A 548 -14.40 -6.70 -9.85
N ILE A 549 -13.91 -6.46 -8.63
CA ILE A 549 -14.42 -5.40 -7.75
C ILE A 549 -13.84 -4.03 -8.15
N ASP A 550 -12.58 -3.99 -8.60
CA ASP A 550 -11.84 -2.75 -8.86
C ASP A 550 -12.13 -2.13 -10.24
N TYR A 551 -12.57 -2.94 -11.21
CA TYR A 551 -12.88 -2.46 -12.57
C TYR A 551 -14.38 -2.40 -12.82
N GLU A 552 -14.91 -1.21 -13.13
CA GLU A 552 -16.35 -1.02 -13.38
C GLU A 552 -16.82 -1.61 -14.72
N ARG A 553 -15.99 -1.61 -15.78
CA ARG A 553 -16.39 -2.05 -17.13
C ARG A 553 -15.32 -2.96 -17.75
N TYR A 554 -15.76 -3.90 -18.59
CA TYR A 554 -14.86 -4.87 -19.23
C TYR A 554 -13.72 -4.21 -20.03
N LYS A 555 -14.01 -3.07 -20.68
CA LYS A 555 -13.02 -2.32 -21.47
C LYS A 555 -11.93 -1.63 -20.63
N ASP A 556 -12.16 -1.48 -19.33
CA ASP A 556 -11.22 -0.84 -18.42
C ASP A 556 -10.20 -1.85 -17.85
N LEU A 557 -10.38 -3.16 -18.10
CA LEU A 557 -9.46 -4.20 -17.68
C LEU A 557 -8.05 -3.99 -18.29
N PRO A 558 -6.99 -4.29 -17.52
CA PRO A 558 -5.62 -4.02 -17.94
C PRO A 558 -5.22 -4.89 -19.13
N LYS A 559 -4.31 -4.39 -19.96
CA LYS A 559 -3.81 -5.13 -21.13
C LYS A 559 -3.11 -6.42 -20.70
N GLU A 560 -2.40 -6.36 -19.59
CA GLU A 560 -1.65 -7.44 -18.96
C GLU A 560 -2.56 -8.62 -18.62
N PHE A 561 -3.81 -8.37 -18.21
CA PHE A 561 -4.81 -9.42 -18.02
C PHE A 561 -5.13 -10.14 -19.34
N PHE A 562 -5.37 -9.39 -20.42
CA PHE A 562 -5.66 -10.00 -21.73
C PHE A 562 -4.47 -10.77 -22.31
N ASP A 563 -3.26 -10.28 -22.07
CA ASP A 563 -2.01 -10.97 -22.43
C ASP A 563 -1.89 -12.29 -21.63
N ALA A 564 -2.16 -12.27 -20.32
CA ALA A 564 -2.19 -13.46 -19.47
C ALA A 564 -3.26 -14.48 -19.90
N VAL A 565 -4.47 -14.03 -20.22
CA VAL A 565 -5.54 -14.90 -20.76
C VAL A 565 -5.13 -15.51 -22.10
N THR A 566 -4.44 -14.74 -22.96
CA THR A 566 -3.93 -15.27 -24.23
C THR A 566 -2.88 -16.36 -24.01
N GLU A 567 -1.93 -16.13 -23.11
CA GLU A 567 -0.90 -17.10 -22.76
C GLU A 567 -1.51 -18.37 -22.14
N TRP A 568 -2.42 -18.19 -21.17
CA TRP A 568 -3.17 -19.29 -20.55
C TRP A 568 -3.89 -20.14 -21.59
N ARG A 569 -4.57 -19.53 -22.56
CA ARG A 569 -5.24 -20.26 -23.64
C ARG A 569 -4.31 -21.02 -24.55
N ILE A 570 -3.13 -20.48 -24.85
CA ILE A 570 -2.14 -21.15 -25.69
C ILE A 570 -1.57 -22.35 -24.93
N ASN A 571 -1.16 -22.15 -23.67
CA ASN A 571 -0.53 -23.19 -22.86
C ASN A 571 -1.52 -24.31 -22.53
N GLU A 572 -2.69 -23.97 -21.98
CA GLU A 572 -3.72 -24.95 -21.60
C GLU A 572 -4.52 -25.50 -22.79
N GLY A 573 -4.56 -24.78 -23.92
CA GLY A 573 -5.27 -25.19 -25.13
C GLY A 573 -4.44 -26.04 -26.09
N GLN A 574 -3.10 -25.96 -26.02
CA GLN A 574 -2.21 -26.69 -26.94
C GLN A 574 -1.44 -27.84 -26.29
N VAL A 575 -1.22 -27.81 -24.97
CA VAL A 575 -0.48 -28.88 -24.26
C VAL A 575 -1.37 -30.07 -23.89
N SER A 576 -2.70 -29.88 -23.74
CA SER A 576 -3.60 -30.93 -23.22
C SER A 576 -4.23 -31.85 -24.27
N GLY A 577 -3.96 -31.66 -25.57
CA GLY A 577 -4.43 -32.54 -26.66
C GLY A 577 -5.92 -32.50 -27.01
N ASP A 578 -6.82 -32.25 -26.04
CA ASP A 578 -8.27 -32.50 -26.19
C ASP A 578 -9.20 -31.27 -26.02
N ASP A 579 -8.73 -30.10 -25.58
CA ASP A 579 -9.59 -28.92 -25.34
C ASP A 579 -8.89 -27.57 -25.68
N PRO A 580 -9.16 -26.97 -26.85
CA PRO A 580 -8.36 -25.88 -27.43
C PRO A 580 -8.60 -24.48 -26.83
N LEU A 581 -9.43 -24.33 -25.79
CA LEU A 581 -9.81 -23.03 -25.19
C LEU A 581 -10.09 -21.92 -26.23
N PRO A 582 -11.14 -22.08 -27.06
CA PRO A 582 -11.48 -21.10 -28.09
C PRO A 582 -11.91 -19.75 -27.48
N MET A 583 -12.03 -18.72 -28.33
CA MET A 583 -12.59 -17.44 -27.89
C MET A 583 -14.07 -17.63 -27.52
N PRO A 584 -14.56 -16.91 -26.49
CA PRO A 584 -15.92 -17.06 -26.05
C PRO A 584 -16.89 -16.45 -27.04
N ARG A 585 -18.07 -17.06 -27.18
CA ARG A 585 -19.18 -16.44 -27.91
C ARG A 585 -19.79 -15.31 -27.08
N ILE A 586 -19.86 -15.48 -25.77
CA ILE A 586 -20.46 -14.55 -24.83
C ILE A 586 -19.49 -14.33 -23.67
N ILE A 587 -19.24 -13.08 -23.36
CA ILE A 587 -18.57 -12.67 -22.12
C ILE A 587 -19.61 -12.04 -21.21
N ARG A 588 -19.75 -12.57 -20.01
CA ARG A 588 -20.50 -11.96 -18.92
C ARG A 588 -19.50 -11.34 -17.97
N PHE A 589 -19.49 -10.02 -17.91
CA PHE A 589 -18.60 -9.26 -17.04
C PHE A 589 -19.39 -8.65 -15.89
N PHE A 590 -18.92 -8.88 -14.66
CA PHE A 590 -19.38 -8.16 -13.46
C PHE A 590 -18.25 -7.26 -12.98
N GLY A 591 -18.51 -5.96 -12.99
CA GLY A 591 -17.55 -4.95 -12.61
C GLY A 591 -18.08 -3.99 -11.54
N GLY A 592 -17.17 -3.48 -10.73
CA GLY A 592 -17.46 -2.44 -9.74
C GLY A 592 -18.48 -2.87 -8.67
N TYR A 593 -19.07 -1.88 -8.00
CA TYR A 593 -20.06 -2.11 -6.94
C TYR A 593 -21.51 -2.22 -7.42
N SER A 594 -21.78 -1.99 -8.71
CA SER A 594 -23.14 -1.91 -9.25
C SER A 594 -23.85 -3.27 -9.27
N ARG A 595 -23.12 -4.40 -9.16
CA ARG A 595 -23.64 -5.78 -9.33
C ARG A 595 -24.39 -5.98 -10.66
N GLU A 596 -24.23 -5.08 -11.61
CA GLU A 596 -24.85 -5.16 -12.93
C GLU A 596 -23.98 -6.00 -13.86
N MET A 597 -24.60 -6.93 -14.58
CA MET A 597 -23.92 -7.78 -15.55
C MET A 597 -23.84 -7.07 -16.89
N GLN A 598 -22.63 -6.90 -17.41
CA GLN A 598 -22.40 -6.55 -18.80
C GLN A 598 -22.31 -7.83 -19.64
N VAL A 599 -23.23 -8.01 -20.59
CA VAL A 599 -23.19 -9.12 -21.55
C VAL A 599 -22.62 -8.60 -22.86
N LEU A 600 -21.53 -9.22 -23.32
CA LEU A 600 -20.86 -8.91 -24.56
C LEU A 600 -20.99 -10.11 -25.50
N TYR A 601 -21.61 -9.91 -26.66
CA TYR A 601 -21.73 -10.93 -27.69
C TYR A 601 -20.62 -10.77 -28.72
N SER A 602 -19.98 -11.87 -29.08
CA SER A 602 -18.94 -11.91 -30.11
C SER A 602 -19.43 -11.44 -31.49
N SER A 603 -20.74 -11.33 -31.72
CA SER A 603 -21.35 -10.80 -32.95
C SER A 603 -21.55 -9.28 -32.96
N ASP A 604 -21.54 -8.63 -31.80
CA ASP A 604 -22.06 -7.26 -31.65
C ASP A 604 -20.95 -6.20 -31.64
N ASP A 605 -19.68 -6.62 -31.73
CA ASP A 605 -18.48 -5.77 -31.77
C ASP A 605 -17.57 -6.07 -32.98
N TYR A 606 -18.13 -6.55 -34.10
CA TYR A 606 -17.36 -6.79 -35.33
C TYR A 606 -16.83 -5.51 -36.00
N GLU A 607 -17.14 -4.32 -35.50
CA GLU A 607 -16.60 -3.05 -36.03
C GLU A 607 -15.46 -2.40 -35.22
N GLU A 608 -15.02 -2.92 -34.06
CA GLU A 608 -13.93 -2.25 -33.29
C GLU A 608 -12.70 -3.11 -32.91
N ARG A 609 -12.57 -4.35 -33.38
CA ARG A 609 -11.30 -5.11 -33.25
C ARG A 609 -10.77 -5.65 -34.58
N ASN A 610 -10.05 -4.78 -35.29
CA ASN A 610 -9.32 -5.11 -36.52
C ASN A 610 -7.97 -5.82 -36.24
N ASP A 611 -7.97 -6.80 -35.32
CA ASP A 611 -6.79 -7.55 -34.88
C ASP A 611 -6.96 -9.08 -35.01
N ARG A 612 -7.66 -9.53 -36.07
CA ARG A 612 -7.74 -10.96 -36.45
C ARG A 612 -6.37 -11.62 -36.27
N LYS A 613 -6.22 -12.56 -35.33
CA LYS A 613 -4.94 -13.25 -35.07
C LYS A 613 -4.57 -14.14 -36.25
N GLY A 614 -3.29 -14.19 -36.58
CA GLY A 614 -2.80 -14.93 -37.73
C GLY A 614 -2.74 -16.43 -37.46
N TRP A 615 -3.29 -17.21 -38.38
CA TRP A 615 -3.29 -18.67 -38.33
C TRP A 615 -2.36 -19.24 -39.41
N LEU A 616 -1.46 -20.15 -39.03
CA LEU A 616 -0.48 -20.76 -39.94
C LEU A 616 -0.99 -22.08 -40.56
N GLY A 617 -1.87 -22.83 -39.88
CA GLY A 617 -2.43 -24.08 -40.41
C GLY A 617 -1.53 -25.31 -40.28
N VAL A 618 -0.65 -25.36 -39.27
CA VAL A 618 0.22 -26.52 -38.99
C VAL A 618 -0.01 -27.08 -37.58
N ARG A 619 0.27 -28.36 -37.40
CA ARG A 619 0.58 -28.94 -36.08
C ARG A 619 2.08 -29.15 -36.01
N ILE A 620 2.67 -28.86 -34.86
CA ILE A 620 4.11 -28.99 -34.63
C ILE A 620 4.36 -29.95 -33.48
N LYS A 621 5.56 -30.52 -33.44
CA LYS A 621 6.06 -31.32 -32.32
C LYS A 621 7.52 -30.96 -32.05
N GLN A 622 7.93 -31.05 -30.81
CA GLN A 622 9.34 -30.94 -30.44
C GLN A 622 10.00 -32.31 -30.48
N VAL A 623 11.21 -32.38 -31.06
CA VAL A 623 12.04 -33.58 -31.08
C VAL A 623 13.38 -33.25 -30.46
N ASP A 624 13.73 -33.95 -29.38
CA ASP A 624 14.98 -33.78 -28.65
C ASP A 624 15.97 -34.90 -29.02
N LYS A 625 17.17 -34.55 -29.48
CA LYS A 625 18.23 -35.52 -29.79
C LYS A 625 19.63 -34.91 -29.55
N ASP A 626 20.50 -35.65 -28.87
CA ASP A 626 21.92 -35.30 -28.66
C ASP A 626 22.16 -33.84 -28.20
N ASN A 627 21.46 -33.40 -27.14
CA ASN A 627 21.48 -32.03 -26.58
C ASN A 627 20.99 -30.92 -27.55
N THR A 628 20.28 -31.27 -28.61
CA THR A 628 19.62 -30.31 -29.51
C THR A 628 18.12 -30.58 -29.58
N SER A 629 17.33 -29.53 -29.33
CA SER A 629 15.87 -29.53 -29.50
C SER A 629 15.53 -28.89 -30.83
N VAL A 630 14.66 -29.52 -31.60
CA VAL A 630 14.17 -28.97 -32.87
C VAL A 630 12.65 -29.03 -32.94
N VAL A 631 12.05 -28.03 -33.56
CA VAL A 631 10.60 -27.97 -33.81
C VAL A 631 10.33 -28.51 -35.21
N VAL A 632 9.47 -29.52 -35.30
CA VAL A 632 9.13 -30.22 -36.55
C VAL A 632 7.66 -30.03 -36.87
N ILE A 633 7.35 -29.73 -38.13
CA ILE A 633 5.97 -29.76 -38.64
C ILE A 633 5.48 -31.21 -38.63
N ASP A 634 4.52 -31.51 -37.77
CA ASP A 634 3.92 -32.83 -37.67
C ASP A 634 2.88 -33.05 -38.77
N THR A 635 1.95 -32.11 -38.92
CA THR A 635 0.94 -32.13 -39.99
C THR A 635 0.67 -30.73 -40.54
N VAL A 636 0.25 -30.67 -41.79
CA VAL A 636 -0.16 -29.44 -42.47
C VAL A 636 -1.63 -29.58 -42.85
N SER A 637 -2.44 -28.60 -42.48
CA SER A 637 -3.87 -28.60 -42.78
C SER A 637 -4.07 -28.38 -44.28
N GLY A 638 -4.73 -29.32 -44.98
CA GLY A 638 -5.00 -29.19 -46.41
C GLY A 638 -5.81 -27.94 -46.73
N GLY A 639 -5.36 -27.13 -47.70
CA GLY A 639 -5.97 -25.83 -48.04
C GLY A 639 -5.78 -24.73 -47.00
N GLY A 640 -4.87 -24.92 -46.04
CA GLY A 640 -4.49 -23.90 -45.06
C GLY A 640 -3.30 -23.04 -45.50
N PRO A 641 -3.02 -21.91 -44.82
CA PRO A 641 -1.95 -20.97 -45.16
C PRO A 641 -0.57 -21.60 -45.42
N ALA A 642 -0.12 -22.47 -44.51
CA ALA A 642 1.14 -23.20 -44.67
C ALA A 642 1.12 -24.19 -45.83
N TYR A 643 -0.03 -24.82 -46.12
CA TYR A 643 -0.18 -25.71 -47.27
C TYR A 643 -0.02 -24.94 -48.58
N ASP A 644 -0.69 -23.79 -48.69
CA ASP A 644 -0.65 -22.93 -49.88
C ASP A 644 0.75 -22.35 -50.11
N ALA A 645 1.48 -22.07 -49.02
CA ALA A 645 2.88 -21.64 -49.06
C ALA A 645 3.88 -22.79 -49.27
N GLY A 646 3.42 -24.04 -49.38
CA GLY A 646 4.26 -25.20 -49.68
C GLY A 646 5.07 -25.76 -48.50
N VAL A 647 4.67 -25.46 -47.26
CA VAL A 647 5.16 -26.12 -46.04
C VAL A 647 4.71 -27.58 -46.06
N LYS A 648 5.55 -28.50 -45.59
CA LYS A 648 5.29 -29.94 -45.60
C LYS A 648 5.50 -30.55 -44.22
N SER A 649 4.77 -31.64 -43.95
CA SER A 649 5.06 -32.50 -42.80
C SER A 649 6.50 -33.00 -42.89
N GLY A 650 7.20 -33.00 -41.75
CA GLY A 650 8.62 -33.34 -41.63
C GLY A 650 9.58 -32.16 -41.82
N ASP A 651 9.09 -30.96 -42.15
CA ASP A 651 9.93 -29.75 -42.15
C ASP A 651 10.41 -29.41 -40.74
N ILE A 652 11.70 -29.13 -40.58
CA ILE A 652 12.29 -28.67 -39.32
C ILE A 652 12.34 -27.14 -39.35
N ILE A 653 11.68 -26.47 -38.41
CA ILE A 653 11.66 -25.00 -38.33
C ILE A 653 13.01 -24.50 -37.78
N LEU A 654 13.60 -23.51 -38.46
CA LEU A 654 14.81 -22.82 -38.03
C LEU A 654 14.53 -21.43 -37.46
N SER A 655 13.66 -20.68 -38.12
CA SER A 655 13.30 -19.33 -37.69
C SER A 655 11.99 -18.85 -38.30
N MET A 656 11.39 -17.88 -37.64
CA MET A 656 10.21 -17.15 -38.10
C MET A 656 10.47 -15.65 -38.00
N ASN A 657 10.27 -14.90 -39.09
CA ASN A 657 10.59 -13.47 -39.18
C ASN A 657 12.03 -13.14 -38.71
N ASN A 658 12.98 -14.00 -39.08
CA ASN A 658 14.39 -13.95 -38.68
C ASN A 658 14.68 -14.14 -37.17
N VAL A 659 13.67 -14.46 -36.35
CA VAL A 659 13.85 -14.90 -34.97
C VAL A 659 14.12 -16.40 -34.96
N ILE A 660 15.31 -16.81 -34.52
CA ILE A 660 15.66 -18.23 -34.39
C ILE A 660 14.70 -18.88 -33.40
N THR A 661 14.16 -20.03 -33.77
CA THR A 661 13.20 -20.75 -32.95
C THR A 661 13.79 -22.08 -32.53
N ILE A 662 14.02 -22.25 -31.24
CA ILE A 662 14.69 -23.44 -30.68
C ILE A 662 13.66 -24.34 -30.00
N THR A 663 12.62 -23.75 -29.41
CA THR A 663 11.55 -24.49 -28.73
C THR A 663 10.18 -24.30 -29.38
N MET A 664 9.29 -25.25 -29.11
CA MET A 664 7.90 -25.16 -29.56
C MET A 664 7.20 -23.90 -29.02
N ASP A 665 7.44 -23.55 -27.76
CA ASP A 665 6.82 -22.42 -27.08
C ASP A 665 7.25 -21.08 -27.70
N GLU A 666 8.54 -20.94 -28.04
CA GLU A 666 9.04 -19.76 -28.74
C GLU A 666 8.35 -19.57 -30.09
N PHE A 667 8.16 -20.65 -30.85
CA PHE A 667 7.50 -20.60 -32.15
C PHE A 667 6.06 -20.11 -32.02
N LEU A 668 5.32 -20.71 -31.10
CA LEU A 668 3.91 -20.42 -30.87
C LEU A 668 3.73 -19.01 -30.32
N TYR A 669 4.60 -18.58 -29.40
CA TYR A 669 4.60 -17.22 -28.88
C TYR A 669 4.81 -16.18 -29.98
N GLN A 670 5.79 -16.39 -30.86
CA GLN A 670 6.03 -15.50 -31.99
C GLN A 670 4.83 -15.49 -32.95
N LEU A 671 4.22 -16.64 -33.22
CA LEU A 671 3.05 -16.74 -34.11
C LEU A 671 1.83 -16.02 -33.51
N SER A 672 1.64 -16.10 -32.19
CA SER A 672 0.50 -15.51 -31.47
C SER A 672 0.43 -13.98 -31.55
N LYS A 673 1.56 -13.32 -31.81
CA LYS A 673 1.69 -11.87 -31.97
C LYS A 673 1.31 -11.37 -33.36
N LEU A 674 1.17 -12.29 -34.32
CA LEU A 674 0.96 -11.96 -35.72
C LEU A 674 -0.53 -11.93 -36.02
N LYS A 675 -0.89 -11.10 -37.00
CA LYS A 675 -2.27 -10.89 -37.46
C LYS A 675 -2.54 -11.68 -38.74
N ALA A 676 -3.81 -11.96 -38.99
CA ALA A 676 -4.29 -12.49 -40.24
C ALA A 676 -3.86 -11.56 -41.38
N ASP A 677 -3.67 -12.16 -42.56
CA ASP A 677 -3.15 -11.51 -43.76
C ASP A 677 -1.69 -11.02 -43.67
N GLN A 678 -1.03 -11.04 -42.51
CA GLN A 678 0.40 -10.78 -42.42
C GLN A 678 1.20 -11.89 -43.11
N ILE A 679 2.28 -11.49 -43.78
CA ILE A 679 3.22 -12.41 -44.40
C ILE A 679 4.34 -12.71 -43.40
N VAL A 680 4.65 -13.99 -43.27
CA VAL A 680 5.65 -14.51 -42.34
C VAL A 680 6.76 -15.19 -43.11
N ASP A 681 8.00 -14.80 -42.81
CA ASP A 681 9.19 -15.43 -43.36
C ASP A 681 9.53 -16.65 -42.51
N LEU A 682 9.26 -17.85 -43.02
CA LEU A 682 9.52 -19.12 -42.36
C LEU A 682 10.73 -19.82 -43.01
N LYS A 683 11.79 -20.04 -42.21
CA LYS A 683 12.97 -20.80 -42.67
C LYS A 683 12.90 -22.21 -42.12
N VAL A 684 12.97 -23.21 -43.01
CA VAL A 684 12.89 -24.62 -42.64
C VAL A 684 14.03 -25.45 -43.24
N ILE A 685 14.32 -26.62 -42.65
CA ILE A 685 15.13 -27.67 -43.27
C ILE A 685 14.21 -28.78 -43.77
N ARG A 686 14.37 -29.12 -45.04
CA ARG A 686 13.69 -30.25 -45.69
C ARG A 686 14.71 -31.09 -46.44
N GLY A 687 14.83 -32.38 -46.08
CA GLY A 687 15.79 -33.28 -46.71
C GLY A 687 17.25 -32.78 -46.68
N GLY A 688 17.64 -32.12 -45.58
CA GLY A 688 18.98 -31.56 -45.39
C GLY A 688 19.27 -30.24 -46.10
N LYS A 689 18.31 -29.67 -46.85
CA LYS A 689 18.45 -28.36 -47.51
C LYS A 689 17.63 -27.30 -46.78
N ARG A 690 18.17 -26.07 -46.71
CA ARG A 690 17.44 -24.90 -46.21
C ARG A 690 16.45 -24.40 -47.26
N ILE A 691 15.22 -24.13 -46.84
CA ILE A 691 14.15 -23.61 -47.67
C ILE A 691 13.57 -22.39 -46.95
N ASP A 692 13.46 -21.28 -47.67
CA ASP A 692 12.80 -20.07 -47.22
C ASP A 692 11.39 -20.03 -47.82
N LEU A 693 10.38 -19.85 -46.97
CA LEU A 693 8.96 -19.86 -47.33
C LEU A 693 8.29 -18.59 -46.83
N ASN A 694 7.55 -17.90 -47.68
CA ASN A 694 6.75 -16.74 -47.29
C ASN A 694 5.30 -17.19 -47.14
N VAL A 695 4.80 -17.18 -45.91
CA VAL A 695 3.46 -17.68 -45.60
C VAL A 695 2.55 -16.51 -45.26
N LYS A 696 1.53 -16.27 -46.08
CA LYS A 696 0.48 -15.31 -45.75
C LYS A 696 -0.49 -15.95 -44.75
N LEU A 697 -0.54 -15.46 -43.52
CA LEU A 697 -1.38 -16.02 -42.45
C LEU A 697 -2.87 -15.92 -42.78
N GLY A 698 -3.61 -16.96 -42.45
CA GLY A 698 -5.06 -16.99 -42.57
C GLY A 698 -5.74 -16.31 -41.38
N ALA A 699 -7.01 -15.94 -41.56
CA ALA A 699 -7.88 -15.59 -40.46
C ALA A 699 -8.56 -16.87 -39.95
N LYS A 700 -8.61 -17.06 -38.63
CA LYS A 700 -9.43 -18.09 -38.01
C LYS A 700 -10.41 -17.45 -37.04
#